data_AF-A0A5K7Y4C2-F1
#
_entry.id   AF-A0A5K7Y4C2-F1
#
_cell.length_a   1.000
_cell.length_b   1.000
_cell.length_c   1.000
_cell.angle_alpha   90.00
_cell.angle_beta   90.00
_cell.angle_gamma   90.00
#
_symmetry.space_group_name_H-M   'P 1'
#
loop_
_entity.id
_entity.type
_entity.pdbx_description
1 polymer ?
#
loop_
_entity_poly.entity_id
_entity_poly.type
_entity_poly.pdbx_seq_one_letter_code
_entity_poly.pdbx_strand_id
1 'polypeptide(L)'
;MIKADETHAEPARYRIAVRELCAFAAREGDLDLRFTPSPTAQQGIRGHQRIVRRRGKDYESEISLSGDIGNLTIRGRADGYDPKRNCLEEIKTHRGDLSRQPAHHRALHWAQARVYGALMCRSRDLEGITLALVYLDIAADAPRGTKSEHDEQNEQNEQTDQADPKSRKAQPDEQRLEAWWSREALEAELARLAARFSEFAANELAHRSARDSALSRLAFPWPSWRPGQRQLAEHAYKAVMTGRELLAEAPTGTGKTLATLYPALRAMPASGTDRLFYLTARTPGRALALDALATLAPAADDSEGQKKTPATPLRILELGARSKTCEHPSLACHGESCPLARGFYDRLPAARDAALADQRLLNLATTRRHALAHDICPYFLAQELSRWADVIIGDHNHYFDSHALLFALSQANDWRTVVLVDESHNLIERARGMYSTELDARQFHFLLKQLSRKGHPAPLRSASRALARQWRALEQLKQGADGETQASKVDSKDEGHKAQRLALEALPGDFLKALSQWTGAMGDWLAEPDKAANPAAARQQPATATQAPEQLGLIASDAPSAAPSATDTGTATTVSGSASSTARRRVEPDVEMMEAYFAALTLARLAEGFGDHSLFEVELSATPPARQASLASDSSSSSGAASDAGTEADASARPHKARGRSVRQIQPRLRCVSPAPWLAPRLRASHAILLFSATLNPPAYHHRLLGLADDAVWLSVDSPFSAAQVQVSRHRLSTRLRDRDASCRPIAELMARQYRQRPGNYLAFFSSFAYLEQVASTLQQLAPEIPQWRQTRAMTEAERTGFIQRFTPEGQGIGFAVLGGAFGEGIDLPGSRLIGAFIATLGLAGFSPENEALKQRLATWLDNDAQRRSQPEQAEGDPHDDTRAPYPVIQPLNADDCTYLYPGLTRVVQAAGRVIRSEQDQGVIHLIDDRFMRPEVARLLPRWWSPTN
;
A
#
# COMPACT_ATOMS: atom_id res chain seq x y z
N MET A 1 32.53 -40.74 10.03
CA MET A 1 33.81 -40.17 9.57
C MET A 1 33.73 -40.01 8.06
N ILE A 2 33.33 -38.83 7.59
CA ILE A 2 33.48 -38.41 6.19
C ILE A 2 34.59 -37.38 6.25
N LYS A 3 35.70 -37.62 5.54
CA LYS A 3 36.86 -36.73 5.50
C LYS A 3 36.40 -35.37 4.96
N ALA A 4 36.64 -34.32 5.75
CA ALA A 4 36.47 -32.94 5.30
C ALA A 4 37.47 -32.71 4.17
N ASP A 5 36.94 -32.44 2.98
CA ASP A 5 37.71 -31.99 1.84
C ASP A 5 38.03 -30.52 2.10
N GLU A 6 39.29 -30.23 2.45
CA GLU A 6 39.84 -28.87 2.54
C GLU A 6 39.92 -28.28 1.12
N THR A 7 38.76 -27.95 0.56
CA THR A 7 38.68 -27.07 -0.58
C THR A 7 38.90 -25.65 -0.06
N HIS A 8 39.96 -25.01 -0.54
CA HIS A 8 40.15 -23.57 -0.40
C HIS A 8 38.89 -22.88 -0.94
N ALA A 9 37.97 -22.51 -0.05
CA ALA A 9 36.76 -21.79 -0.43
C ALA A 9 37.19 -20.46 -1.04
N GLU A 10 36.89 -20.24 -2.32
CA GLU A 10 37.05 -18.94 -2.95
C GLU A 10 36.38 -17.87 -2.05
N PRO A 11 37.00 -16.70 -1.86
CA PRO A 11 36.41 -15.65 -1.05
C PRO A 11 35.02 -15.32 -1.60
N ALA A 12 34.00 -15.39 -0.72
CA ALA A 12 32.62 -15.15 -1.10
C ALA A 12 32.51 -13.80 -1.82
N ARG A 13 32.04 -13.82 -3.08
CA ARG A 13 31.86 -12.61 -3.87
C ARG A 13 30.44 -12.07 -3.70
N TYR A 14 30.32 -10.75 -3.51
CA TYR A 14 29.02 -10.09 -3.45
C TYR A 14 28.50 -9.87 -4.86
N ARG A 15 27.30 -10.39 -5.14
CA ARG A 15 26.66 -10.22 -6.44
C ARG A 15 25.79 -8.96 -6.41
N ILE A 16 26.01 -8.05 -7.35
CA ILE A 16 25.26 -6.80 -7.46
C ILE A 16 24.78 -6.56 -8.89
N ALA A 17 23.55 -6.04 -9.02
CA ALA A 17 23.03 -5.60 -10.30
C ALA A 17 23.64 -4.24 -10.70
N VAL A 18 23.93 -4.03 -11.99
CA VAL A 18 24.44 -2.73 -12.50
C VAL A 18 23.57 -1.55 -12.04
N ARG A 19 22.24 -1.71 -12.10
CA ARG A 19 21.28 -0.70 -11.65
C ARG A 19 21.45 -0.36 -10.16
N GLU A 20 21.69 -1.35 -9.32
CA GLU A 20 21.85 -1.19 -7.88
C GLU A 20 23.20 -0.54 -7.54
N LEU A 21 24.28 -0.96 -8.21
CA LEU A 21 25.60 -0.35 -8.08
C LEU A 21 25.53 1.15 -8.39
N CYS A 22 24.93 1.52 -9.52
CA CYS A 22 24.78 2.93 -9.90
C CYS A 22 23.87 3.68 -8.92
N ALA A 23 22.76 3.09 -8.49
CA ALA A 23 21.87 3.72 -7.52
C ALA A 23 22.54 3.97 -6.16
N PHE A 24 23.48 3.12 -5.75
CA PHE A 24 24.25 3.28 -4.52
C PHE A 24 25.39 4.30 -4.69
N ALA A 25 26.20 4.13 -5.75
CA ALA A 25 27.48 4.80 -5.89
C ALA A 25 27.44 6.07 -6.74
N ALA A 26 26.30 6.42 -7.36
CA ALA A 26 26.17 7.59 -8.23
C ALA A 26 24.93 8.48 -7.95
N ARG A 27 24.15 8.21 -6.89
CA ARG A 27 23.05 9.11 -6.45
C ARG A 27 23.61 10.28 -5.65
N GLU A 28 23.22 11.49 -6.04
CA GLU A 28 23.64 12.76 -5.43
C GLU A 28 22.48 13.77 -5.47
N GLY A 29 22.50 14.76 -4.58
CA GLY A 29 21.55 15.87 -4.53
C GLY A 29 20.24 15.60 -3.78
N ASP A 30 19.19 16.32 -4.19
CA ASP A 30 17.90 16.35 -3.51
C ASP A 30 17.08 15.06 -3.70
N LEU A 31 16.36 14.66 -2.65
CA LEU A 31 15.17 13.84 -2.80
C LEU A 31 14.14 14.67 -3.56
N ASP A 32 13.59 14.13 -4.64
CA ASP A 32 12.60 14.83 -5.46
C ASP A 32 11.46 13.90 -5.85
N LEU A 33 10.31 14.06 -5.18
CA LEU A 33 9.07 13.37 -5.51
C LEU A 33 8.09 14.23 -6.31
N ARG A 34 8.56 15.30 -6.96
CA ARG A 34 7.72 16.01 -7.92
C ARG A 34 7.25 15.03 -8.98
N PHE A 35 5.98 15.15 -9.35
CA PHE A 35 5.37 14.29 -10.33
C PHE A 35 6.16 14.34 -11.64
N THR A 36 6.75 13.19 -12.00
CA THR A 36 7.35 12.95 -13.31
C THR A 36 6.46 11.92 -14.00
N PRO A 37 5.79 12.27 -15.10
CA PRO A 37 4.92 11.32 -15.77
C PRO A 37 5.77 10.17 -16.31
N SER A 38 5.50 8.97 -15.81
CA SER A 38 6.20 7.76 -16.19
C SER A 38 5.30 6.86 -17.04
N PRO A 39 5.86 6.19 -18.07
CA PRO A 39 5.20 5.08 -18.76
C PRO A 39 4.66 4.01 -17.80
N THR A 40 3.56 3.34 -18.18
CA THR A 40 3.23 2.05 -17.54
C THR A 40 4.29 1.00 -17.90
N ALA A 41 4.41 -0.08 -17.11
CA ALA A 41 5.38 -1.14 -17.40
C ALA A 41 5.21 -1.72 -18.82
N GLN A 42 3.96 -1.97 -19.24
CA GLN A 42 3.67 -2.42 -20.61
C GLN A 42 4.05 -1.39 -21.67
N GLN A 43 3.82 -0.09 -21.41
CA GLN A 43 4.25 0.97 -22.33
C GLN A 43 5.76 1.07 -22.42
N GLY A 44 6.48 0.88 -21.30
CA GLY A 44 7.94 0.78 -21.27
C GLY A 44 8.43 -0.36 -22.15
N ILE A 45 7.91 -1.58 -21.95
CA ILE A 45 8.26 -2.78 -22.74
C ILE A 45 7.97 -2.55 -24.23
N ARG A 46 6.78 -2.05 -24.58
CA ARG A 46 6.43 -1.72 -25.97
C ARG A 46 7.33 -0.65 -26.55
N GLY A 47 7.74 0.34 -25.75
CA GLY A 47 8.69 1.37 -26.14
C GLY A 47 10.07 0.80 -26.47
N HIS A 48 10.59 -0.09 -25.63
CA HIS A 48 11.85 -0.81 -25.91
C HIS A 48 11.72 -1.66 -27.18
N GLN A 49 10.65 -2.44 -27.32
CA GLN A 49 10.37 -3.23 -28.53
C GLN A 49 10.26 -2.35 -29.79
N ARG A 50 9.71 -1.13 -29.67
CA ARG A 50 9.62 -0.15 -30.77
C ARG A 50 11.01 0.28 -31.23
N ILE A 51 11.89 0.63 -30.29
CA ILE A 51 13.28 0.99 -30.62
C ILE A 51 13.98 -0.19 -31.29
N VAL A 52 13.90 -1.39 -30.71
CA VAL A 52 14.53 -2.61 -31.26
C VAL A 52 14.06 -2.86 -32.70
N ARG A 53 12.76 -2.76 -32.98
CA ARG A 53 12.20 -2.89 -34.35
C ARG A 53 12.68 -1.82 -35.32
N ARG A 54 13.02 -0.61 -34.84
CA ARG A 54 13.62 0.47 -35.66
C ARG A 54 15.10 0.19 -35.97
N ARG A 55 15.75 -0.70 -35.23
CA ARG A 55 17.14 -1.11 -35.49
C ARG A 55 17.19 -2.23 -36.55
N GLY A 56 18.34 -2.37 -37.21
CA GLY A 56 18.53 -3.32 -38.32
C GLY A 56 18.63 -4.78 -37.86
N LYS A 57 18.74 -5.71 -38.81
CA LYS A 57 18.81 -7.17 -38.53
C LYS A 57 20.01 -7.59 -37.67
N ASP A 58 21.08 -6.81 -37.69
CA ASP A 58 22.33 -7.11 -36.95
C ASP A 58 22.33 -6.52 -35.52
N TYR A 59 21.24 -5.86 -35.09
CA TYR A 59 21.12 -5.29 -33.76
C TYR A 59 20.89 -6.38 -32.72
N GLU A 60 21.74 -6.41 -31.70
CA GLU A 60 21.62 -7.33 -30.58
C GLU A 60 20.82 -6.65 -29.47
N SER A 61 19.74 -7.26 -29.00
CA SER A 61 18.90 -6.74 -27.92
C SER A 61 19.03 -7.57 -26.66
N GLU A 62 18.84 -6.96 -25.49
CA GLU A 62 18.77 -7.68 -24.20
C GLU A 62 20.06 -8.45 -23.85
N ILE A 63 21.21 -7.79 -24.00
CA ILE A 63 22.53 -8.41 -23.87
C ILE A 63 22.88 -8.59 -22.40
N SER A 64 23.06 -9.83 -21.97
CA SER A 64 23.51 -10.15 -20.61
C SER A 64 25.01 -9.90 -20.48
N LEU A 65 25.38 -9.05 -19.53
CA LEU A 65 26.76 -8.68 -19.25
C LEU A 65 27.10 -9.00 -17.78
N SER A 66 28.30 -9.50 -17.56
CA SER A 66 28.81 -9.80 -16.22
C SER A 66 30.32 -9.57 -16.17
N GLY A 67 30.83 -9.17 -15.02
CA GLY A 67 32.26 -9.05 -14.79
C GLY A 67 32.60 -8.96 -13.32
N ASP A 68 33.80 -9.42 -12.98
CA ASP A 68 34.30 -9.41 -11.62
C ASP A 68 35.28 -8.25 -11.39
N ILE A 69 35.15 -7.60 -10.24
CA ILE A 69 36.06 -6.53 -9.75
C ILE A 69 36.24 -6.70 -8.25
N GLY A 70 37.45 -7.07 -7.83
CA GLY A 70 37.73 -7.35 -6.42
C GLY A 70 36.81 -8.44 -5.87
N ASN A 71 36.04 -8.10 -4.83
CA ASN A 71 35.06 -8.98 -4.19
C ASN A 71 33.64 -8.88 -4.82
N LEU A 72 33.47 -8.16 -5.92
CA LEU A 72 32.16 -7.94 -6.54
C LEU A 72 32.02 -8.74 -7.84
N THR A 73 30.88 -9.39 -8.00
CA THR A 73 30.40 -9.87 -9.30
C THR A 73 29.27 -8.94 -9.76
N ILE A 74 29.56 -8.10 -10.75
CA ILE A 74 28.65 -7.10 -11.28
C ILE A 74 27.97 -7.68 -12.51
N ARG A 75 26.63 -7.74 -12.51
CA ARG A 75 25.85 -8.28 -13.62
C ARG A 75 24.67 -7.40 -14.01
N GLY A 76 24.24 -7.49 -15.25
CA GLY A 76 23.01 -6.86 -15.70
C GLY A 76 22.72 -7.15 -17.15
N ARG A 77 21.72 -6.47 -17.69
CA ARG A 77 21.27 -6.63 -19.06
C ARG A 77 21.22 -5.26 -19.72
N ALA A 78 22.08 -5.04 -20.71
CA ALA A 78 22.04 -3.84 -21.54
C ALA A 78 20.89 -3.95 -22.55
N ASP A 79 20.26 -2.82 -22.89
CA ASP A 79 19.06 -2.82 -23.74
C ASP A 79 19.37 -3.22 -25.19
N GLY A 80 20.50 -2.79 -25.75
CA GLY A 80 21.05 -3.41 -26.94
C GLY A 80 22.34 -2.80 -27.49
N TYR A 81 22.81 -3.34 -28.60
CA TYR A 81 24.10 -3.05 -29.22
C TYR A 81 23.98 -3.10 -30.75
N ASP A 82 24.56 -2.11 -31.41
CA ASP A 82 24.77 -2.08 -32.86
C ASP A 82 26.23 -2.41 -33.17
N PRO A 83 26.54 -3.64 -33.67
CA PRO A 83 27.90 -4.06 -33.99
C PRO A 83 28.55 -3.23 -35.09
N LYS A 84 27.78 -2.70 -36.05
CA LYS A 84 28.32 -1.92 -37.17
C LYS A 84 28.81 -0.55 -36.72
N ARG A 85 28.15 0.02 -35.72
CA ARG A 85 28.51 1.32 -35.14
C ARG A 85 29.40 1.21 -33.92
N ASN A 86 29.68 -0.01 -33.46
CA ASN A 86 30.27 -0.28 -32.14
C ASN A 86 29.60 0.59 -31.07
N CYS A 87 28.26 0.50 -31.00
CA CYS A 87 27.43 1.39 -30.18
C CYS A 87 26.51 0.61 -29.26
N LEU A 88 26.68 0.79 -27.95
CA LEU A 88 25.78 0.25 -26.92
C LEU A 88 24.67 1.26 -26.61
N GLU A 89 23.43 0.83 -26.61
CA GLU A 89 22.24 1.65 -26.32
C GLU A 89 21.65 1.26 -24.96
N GLU A 90 21.41 2.28 -24.12
CA GLU A 90 20.58 2.18 -22.93
C GLU A 90 19.30 3.01 -23.18
N ILE A 91 18.15 2.35 -23.16
CA ILE A 91 16.86 2.90 -23.57
C ILE A 91 16.08 3.32 -22.32
N LYS A 92 15.59 4.56 -22.34
CA LYS A 92 14.75 5.14 -21.29
C LYS A 92 13.48 5.66 -21.91
N THR A 93 12.35 5.11 -21.46
CA THR A 93 11.03 5.58 -21.88
C THR A 93 10.57 6.68 -20.92
N HIS A 94 10.06 7.78 -21.48
CA HIS A 94 9.53 8.90 -20.70
C HIS A 94 8.25 9.46 -21.36
N ARG A 95 7.58 10.35 -20.63
CA ARG A 95 6.48 11.17 -21.15
C ARG A 95 6.76 12.63 -20.88
N GLY A 96 6.38 13.48 -21.84
CA GLY A 96 6.56 14.93 -21.72
C GLY A 96 8.01 15.39 -21.93
N ASP A 97 8.31 16.61 -21.49
CA ASP A 97 9.60 17.26 -21.77
C ASP A 97 10.76 16.59 -20.99
N LEU A 98 11.73 16.06 -21.73
CA LEU A 98 12.94 15.44 -21.17
C LEU A 98 13.76 16.42 -20.32
N SER A 99 13.63 17.74 -20.53
CA SER A 99 14.32 18.76 -19.74
C SER A 99 13.98 18.68 -18.24
N ARG A 100 12.79 18.17 -17.88
CA ARG A 100 12.35 17.95 -16.50
C ARG A 100 12.94 16.71 -15.85
N GLN A 101 13.60 15.84 -16.61
CA GLN A 101 14.31 14.72 -16.02
C GLN A 101 15.38 15.29 -15.08
N PRO A 102 15.27 15.03 -13.76
CA PRO A 102 16.20 15.60 -12.79
C PRO A 102 17.64 15.25 -13.16
N ALA A 103 18.57 16.19 -12.97
CA ALA A 103 19.97 15.99 -13.32
C ALA A 103 20.55 14.72 -12.68
N HIS A 104 20.17 14.44 -11.42
CA HIS A 104 20.57 13.24 -10.70
C HIS A 104 20.07 11.94 -11.38
N HIS A 105 18.87 11.91 -11.96
CA HIS A 105 18.40 10.74 -12.72
C HIS A 105 19.16 10.56 -14.05
N ARG A 106 19.45 11.65 -14.76
CA ARG A 106 20.26 11.57 -16.00
C ARG A 106 21.68 11.09 -15.71
N ALA A 107 22.27 11.55 -14.62
CA ALA A 107 23.57 11.05 -14.15
C ALA A 107 23.53 9.54 -13.88
N LEU A 108 22.46 9.03 -13.26
CA LEU A 108 22.27 7.59 -13.05
C LEU A 108 22.14 6.80 -14.35
N HIS A 109 21.42 7.32 -15.34
CA HIS A 109 21.31 6.66 -16.66
C HIS A 109 22.68 6.56 -17.34
N TRP A 110 23.47 7.64 -17.31
CA TRP A 110 24.84 7.62 -17.83
C TRP A 110 25.75 6.67 -17.07
N ALA A 111 25.65 6.62 -15.74
CA ALA A 111 26.40 5.67 -14.94
C ALA A 111 26.09 4.22 -15.35
N GLN A 112 24.81 3.87 -15.56
CA GLN A 112 24.41 2.54 -16.05
C GLN A 112 25.02 2.23 -17.42
N ALA A 113 24.86 3.13 -18.39
CA ALA A 113 25.41 2.94 -19.74
C ALA A 113 26.95 2.78 -19.72
N ARG A 114 27.66 3.54 -18.88
CA ARG A 114 29.12 3.44 -18.72
C ARG A 114 29.55 2.11 -18.10
N VAL A 115 28.84 1.65 -17.07
CA VAL A 115 29.12 0.34 -16.46
C VAL A 115 28.90 -0.78 -17.49
N TYR A 116 27.80 -0.76 -18.23
CA TYR A 116 27.59 -1.74 -19.29
C TYR A 116 28.64 -1.63 -20.40
N GLY A 117 29.03 -0.42 -20.79
CA GLY A 117 30.12 -0.18 -21.73
C GLY A 117 31.43 -0.83 -21.29
N ALA A 118 31.82 -0.64 -20.04
CA ALA A 118 33.03 -1.25 -19.47
C ALA A 118 32.98 -2.78 -19.51
N LEU A 119 31.85 -3.38 -19.10
CA LEU A 119 31.64 -4.82 -19.14
C LEU A 119 31.66 -5.35 -20.59
N MET A 120 31.07 -4.61 -21.52
CA MET A 120 31.04 -4.95 -22.95
C MET A 120 32.45 -4.93 -23.55
N CYS A 121 33.22 -3.85 -23.34
CA CYS A 121 34.61 -3.73 -23.78
C CYS A 121 35.47 -4.88 -23.26
N ARG A 122 35.29 -5.28 -21.98
CA ARG A 122 35.98 -6.43 -21.41
C ARG A 122 35.54 -7.75 -22.05
N SER A 123 34.24 -7.95 -22.23
CA SER A 123 33.69 -9.22 -22.74
C SER A 123 34.02 -9.48 -24.22
N ARG A 124 34.20 -8.42 -25.01
CA ARG A 124 34.47 -8.49 -26.46
C ARG A 124 35.85 -8.00 -26.86
N ASP A 125 36.71 -7.72 -25.89
CA ASP A 125 38.06 -7.18 -26.07
C ASP A 125 38.12 -5.95 -27.00
N LEU A 126 37.29 -4.93 -26.71
CA LEU A 126 37.21 -3.68 -27.49
C LEU A 126 38.10 -2.59 -26.85
N GLU A 127 38.83 -1.84 -27.67
CA GLU A 127 39.62 -0.67 -27.22
C GLU A 127 38.75 0.51 -26.75
N GLY A 128 37.48 0.56 -27.18
CA GLY A 128 36.51 1.57 -26.80
C GLY A 128 35.16 1.29 -27.43
N ILE A 129 34.14 2.04 -27.03
CA ILE A 129 32.76 1.84 -27.48
C ILE A 129 32.01 3.17 -27.48
N THR A 130 31.07 3.33 -28.41
CA THR A 130 30.12 4.44 -28.37
C THR A 130 28.98 4.08 -27.43
N LEU A 131 28.66 4.96 -26.49
CA LEU A 131 27.51 4.80 -25.59
C LEU A 131 26.42 5.76 -26.00
N ALA A 132 25.19 5.24 -26.11
CA ALA A 132 24.02 6.02 -26.45
C ALA A 132 22.96 5.90 -25.35
N LEU A 133 22.57 7.03 -24.75
CA LEU A 133 21.31 7.12 -24.02
C LEU A 133 20.20 7.47 -25.00
N VAL A 134 19.23 6.56 -25.13
CA VAL A 134 18.08 6.74 -26.02
C VAL A 134 16.86 7.06 -25.15
N TYR A 135 16.43 8.31 -25.20
CA TYR A 135 15.19 8.75 -24.56
C TYR A 135 14.04 8.69 -25.56
N LEU A 136 13.06 7.85 -25.26
CA LEU A 136 11.89 7.65 -26.09
C LEU A 136 10.68 8.33 -25.45
N ASP A 137 10.12 9.33 -26.13
CA ASP A 137 8.82 9.88 -25.78
C ASP A 137 7.71 8.96 -26.28
N ILE A 138 7.05 8.27 -25.35
CA ILE A 138 5.96 7.35 -25.69
C ILE A 138 4.66 8.07 -26.05
N ALA A 139 4.55 9.39 -25.81
CA ALA A 139 3.37 10.19 -26.11
C ALA A 139 3.39 10.80 -27.52
N ALA A 140 4.56 10.92 -28.15
CA ALA A 140 4.75 11.63 -29.42
C ALA A 140 4.04 10.99 -30.64
N ASP A 141 3.62 9.71 -30.54
CA ASP A 141 2.91 8.95 -31.58
C ASP A 141 1.39 8.80 -31.34
N ALA A 142 0.79 9.54 -30.40
CA ALA A 142 -0.67 9.56 -30.30
C ALA A 142 -1.26 10.02 -31.66
N PRO A 143 -2.16 9.26 -32.30
CA PRO A 143 -2.55 9.50 -33.69
C PRO A 143 -3.06 10.93 -33.84
N ARG A 144 -2.28 11.75 -34.55
CA ARG A 144 -2.74 13.06 -35.01
C ARG A 144 -3.78 12.79 -36.08
N GLY A 145 -5.05 12.83 -35.69
CA GLY A 145 -6.27 12.86 -36.51
C GLY A 145 -6.20 12.17 -37.88
N THR A 146 -6.90 11.04 -38.01
CA THR A 146 -7.42 10.46 -39.27
C THR A 146 -6.83 11.06 -40.55
N LYS A 147 -5.70 10.51 -41.02
CA LYS A 147 -5.44 10.50 -42.46
C LYS A 147 -6.39 9.48 -43.07
N SER A 148 -7.02 9.83 -44.19
CA SER A 148 -8.00 8.94 -44.83
C SER A 148 -7.31 7.72 -45.42
N GLU A 149 -8.07 6.64 -45.60
CA GLU A 149 -7.65 5.35 -46.20
C GLU A 149 -7.04 5.47 -47.62
N HIS A 150 -7.00 6.67 -48.21
CA HIS A 150 -6.33 6.92 -49.48
C HIS A 150 -4.83 7.23 -49.37
N ASP A 151 -4.30 7.51 -48.17
CA ASP A 151 -2.86 7.76 -48.01
C ASP A 151 -2.06 6.46 -47.77
N GLU A 152 -2.69 5.36 -47.31
CA GLU A 152 -2.00 4.08 -47.01
C GLU A 152 -1.58 3.29 -48.25
N GLN A 153 -2.17 3.58 -49.41
CA GLN A 153 -1.81 2.91 -50.67
C GLN A 153 -0.62 3.55 -51.37
N ASN A 154 -0.19 4.75 -50.97
CA ASN A 154 0.95 5.43 -51.59
C ASN A 154 2.30 5.15 -50.89
N GLU A 155 2.29 4.63 -49.65
CA GLU A 155 3.53 4.27 -48.92
C GLU A 155 4.05 2.86 -49.25
N GLN A 156 3.26 2.01 -49.93
CA GLN A 156 3.69 0.65 -50.32
C GLN A 156 4.52 0.59 -51.61
N ASN A 157 4.71 1.71 -52.33
CA ASN A 157 5.40 1.74 -53.62
C ASN A 157 6.79 2.40 -53.64
N GLU A 158 7.36 2.80 -52.49
CA GLU A 158 8.73 3.35 -52.41
C GLU A 158 9.73 2.39 -51.74
N GLN A 159 9.49 1.08 -51.83
CA GLN A 159 10.34 0.04 -51.24
C GLN A 159 11.28 -0.64 -52.25
N THR A 160 11.92 0.16 -53.10
CA THR A 160 13.16 -0.23 -53.78
C THR A 160 14.01 1.00 -53.99
N ASP A 161 14.76 1.41 -52.96
CA ASP A 161 16.03 2.06 -53.22
C ASP A 161 16.99 1.86 -52.04
N GLN A 162 18.22 1.51 -52.40
CA GLN A 162 19.35 1.35 -51.49
C GLN A 162 19.67 2.71 -50.85
N ALA A 163 19.08 2.99 -49.70
CA ALA A 163 19.37 4.20 -48.95
C ALA A 163 20.73 4.08 -48.25
N ASP A 164 21.62 5.00 -48.62
CA ASP A 164 22.91 5.32 -48.01
C ASP A 164 22.84 5.34 -46.46
N PRO A 165 23.72 4.62 -45.73
CA PRO A 165 23.70 4.54 -44.26
C PRO A 165 23.85 5.87 -43.51
N LYS A 166 24.22 6.96 -44.20
CA LYS A 166 24.52 8.26 -43.57
C LYS A 166 23.34 9.21 -43.37
N SER A 167 22.09 8.86 -43.74
CA SER A 167 20.95 9.79 -43.61
C SER A 167 19.68 9.23 -42.94
N ARG A 168 19.81 8.58 -41.78
CA ARG A 168 18.62 8.39 -40.91
C ARG A 168 18.25 9.73 -40.28
N LYS A 169 17.23 10.42 -40.83
CA LYS A 169 16.61 11.61 -40.23
C LYS A 169 16.28 11.35 -38.76
N ALA A 170 16.68 12.27 -37.88
CA ALA A 170 16.34 12.22 -36.46
C ALA A 170 14.81 12.09 -36.31
N GLN A 171 14.36 11.03 -35.64
CA GLN A 171 12.93 10.86 -35.38
C GLN A 171 12.51 11.82 -34.26
N PRO A 172 11.37 12.52 -34.40
CA PRO A 172 10.97 13.58 -33.48
C PRO A 172 10.62 13.07 -32.07
N ASP A 173 10.43 11.77 -31.90
CA ASP A 173 10.06 11.10 -30.64
C ASP A 173 11.22 10.37 -29.95
N GLU A 174 12.40 10.36 -30.58
CA GLU A 174 13.61 9.70 -30.11
C GLU A 174 14.71 10.73 -29.94
N GLN A 175 15.06 11.05 -28.69
CA GLN A 175 16.23 11.87 -28.40
C GLN A 175 17.41 10.98 -28.04
N ARG A 176 18.50 11.12 -28.80
CA ARG A 176 19.69 10.29 -28.64
C ARG A 176 20.87 11.14 -28.19
N LEU A 177 21.48 10.75 -27.09
CA LEU A 177 22.71 11.36 -26.57
C LEU A 177 23.83 10.34 -26.70
N GLU A 178 24.76 10.59 -27.62
CA GLU A 178 25.90 9.70 -27.89
C GLU A 178 27.21 10.32 -27.42
N ALA A 179 28.10 9.48 -26.91
CA ALA A 179 29.48 9.85 -26.69
C ALA A 179 30.36 8.61 -26.89
N TRP A 180 31.52 8.80 -27.52
CA TRP A 180 32.55 7.78 -27.57
C TRP A 180 33.30 7.72 -26.24
N TRP A 181 33.65 6.52 -25.78
CA TRP A 181 34.42 6.28 -24.58
C TRP A 181 35.52 5.25 -24.82
N SER A 182 36.72 5.51 -24.27
CA SER A 182 37.81 4.54 -24.29
C SER A 182 37.56 3.46 -23.24
N ARG A 183 38.10 2.27 -23.47
CA ARG A 183 38.07 1.19 -22.48
C ARG A 183 38.67 1.64 -21.16
N GLU A 184 39.78 2.36 -21.18
CA GLU A 184 40.48 2.83 -19.97
C GLU A 184 39.58 3.78 -19.15
N ALA A 185 38.90 4.72 -19.82
CA ALA A 185 38.00 5.65 -19.14
C ALA A 185 36.78 4.93 -18.52
N LEU A 186 36.23 3.95 -19.22
CA LEU A 186 35.11 3.14 -18.74
C LEU A 186 35.52 2.21 -17.60
N GLU A 187 36.69 1.57 -17.69
CA GLU A 187 37.26 0.73 -16.64
C GLU A 187 37.59 1.56 -15.39
N ALA A 188 38.11 2.78 -15.54
CA ALA A 188 38.36 3.69 -14.42
C ALA A 188 37.06 4.10 -13.70
N GLU A 189 36.01 4.44 -14.45
CA GLU A 189 34.70 4.78 -13.85
C GLU A 189 34.07 3.57 -13.16
N LEU A 190 34.11 2.40 -13.79
CA LEU A 190 33.63 1.16 -13.21
C LEU A 190 34.41 0.81 -11.93
N ALA A 191 35.74 0.96 -11.93
CA ALA A 191 36.58 0.75 -10.76
C ALA A 191 36.24 1.74 -9.63
N ARG A 192 35.97 3.01 -9.94
CA ARG A 192 35.55 4.03 -8.96
C ARG A 192 34.21 3.69 -8.30
N LEU A 193 33.21 3.31 -9.10
CA LEU A 193 31.90 2.90 -8.59
C LEU A 193 31.99 1.61 -7.78
N ALA A 194 32.75 0.63 -8.26
CA ALA A 194 33.02 -0.62 -7.56
C ALA A 194 33.73 -0.36 -6.22
N ALA A 195 34.77 0.48 -6.19
CA ALA A 195 35.50 0.81 -4.96
C ALA A 195 34.60 1.44 -3.89
N ARG A 196 33.68 2.36 -4.27
CA ARG A 196 32.68 2.94 -3.35
C ARG A 196 31.75 1.88 -2.75
N PHE A 197 31.55 0.76 -3.43
CA PHE A 197 30.68 -0.32 -2.99
C PHE A 197 31.44 -1.49 -2.33
N SER A 198 32.71 -1.71 -2.65
CA SER A 198 33.48 -2.90 -2.24
C SER A 198 33.64 -3.03 -0.73
N GLU A 199 33.96 -1.94 -0.02
CA GLU A 199 34.05 -1.93 1.45
C GLU A 199 32.68 -2.25 2.07
N PHE A 200 31.63 -1.61 1.54
CA PHE A 200 30.26 -1.88 1.94
C PHE A 200 29.87 -3.36 1.70
N ALA A 201 30.22 -3.92 0.56
CA ALA A 201 29.93 -5.31 0.22
C ALA A 201 30.66 -6.28 1.14
N ALA A 202 31.90 -5.98 1.50
CA ALA A 202 32.66 -6.77 2.47
C ALA A 202 31.96 -6.75 3.84
N ASN A 203 31.51 -5.58 4.29
CA ASN A 203 30.76 -5.43 5.55
C ASN A 203 29.42 -6.18 5.51
N GLU A 204 28.70 -6.16 4.38
CA GLU A 204 27.44 -6.89 4.23
C GLU A 204 27.65 -8.41 4.19
N LEU A 205 28.68 -8.90 3.51
CA LEU A 205 29.04 -10.33 3.51
C LEU A 205 29.45 -10.80 4.91
N ALA A 206 30.29 -10.00 5.61
CA ALA A 206 30.69 -10.28 6.99
C ALA A 206 29.48 -10.29 7.92
N HIS A 207 28.56 -9.33 7.77
CA HIS A 207 27.30 -9.29 8.50
C HIS A 207 26.45 -10.55 8.28
N ARG A 208 26.20 -10.93 7.02
CA ARG A 208 25.42 -12.13 6.69
C ARG A 208 26.05 -13.39 7.27
N SER A 209 27.37 -13.55 7.16
CA SER A 209 28.09 -14.67 7.76
C SER A 209 27.96 -14.71 9.29
N ALA A 210 28.11 -13.56 9.95
CA ALA A 210 27.95 -13.44 11.40
C ALA A 210 26.51 -13.72 11.85
N ARG A 211 25.52 -13.17 11.13
CA ARG A 211 24.09 -13.42 11.32
C ARG A 211 23.78 -14.89 11.20
N ASP A 212 24.19 -15.54 10.12
CA ASP A 212 23.87 -16.93 9.85
C ASP A 212 24.52 -17.87 10.88
N SER A 213 25.76 -17.57 11.28
CA SER A 213 26.44 -18.25 12.39
C SER A 213 25.73 -18.08 13.74
N ALA A 214 25.14 -16.92 14.01
CA ALA A 214 24.36 -16.70 15.22
C ALA A 214 22.99 -17.42 15.16
N LEU A 215 22.26 -17.30 14.04
CA LEU A 215 20.94 -17.90 13.86
C LEU A 215 20.96 -19.44 13.84
N SER A 216 22.05 -20.05 13.35
CA SER A 216 22.22 -21.52 13.42
C SER A 216 22.31 -22.05 14.85
N ARG A 217 22.71 -21.21 15.81
CA ARG A 217 22.80 -21.52 17.25
C ARG A 217 21.64 -20.93 18.06
N LEU A 218 20.66 -20.31 17.40
CA LEU A 218 19.51 -19.70 18.06
C LEU A 218 18.71 -20.77 18.82
N ALA A 219 18.59 -20.59 20.13
CA ALA A 219 17.78 -21.44 21.00
C ALA A 219 16.46 -20.74 21.33
N PHE A 220 15.44 -21.54 21.65
CA PHE A 220 14.18 -20.99 22.13
C PHE A 220 14.41 -20.37 23.52
N PRO A 221 13.94 -19.13 23.80
CA PRO A 221 14.31 -18.40 25.03
C PRO A 221 13.83 -19.01 26.34
N TRP A 222 12.80 -19.86 26.32
CA TRP A 222 12.21 -20.46 27.51
C TRP A 222 12.51 -21.95 27.62
N PRO A 223 12.59 -22.50 28.85
CA PRO A 223 12.85 -23.92 29.06
C PRO A 223 11.70 -24.83 28.61
N SER A 224 10.47 -24.30 28.58
CA SER A 224 9.26 -25.04 28.23
C SER A 224 8.43 -24.30 27.19
N TRP A 225 7.80 -25.06 26.32
CA TRP A 225 6.84 -24.57 25.33
C TRP A 225 5.44 -24.52 25.92
N ARG A 226 4.65 -23.52 25.53
CA ARG A 226 3.21 -23.51 25.82
C ARG A 226 2.48 -24.62 25.03
N PRO A 227 1.30 -25.07 25.48
CA PRO A 227 0.48 -26.01 24.72
C PRO A 227 0.28 -25.53 23.27
N GLY A 228 0.53 -26.42 22.30
CA GLY A 228 0.40 -26.11 20.87
C GLY A 228 1.49 -25.21 20.26
N GLN A 229 2.26 -24.48 21.08
CA GLN A 229 3.29 -23.54 20.60
C GLN A 229 4.40 -24.24 19.82
N ARG A 230 4.87 -25.39 20.32
CA ARG A 230 5.90 -26.20 19.66
C ARG A 230 5.39 -26.75 18.32
N GLN A 231 4.15 -27.19 18.26
CA GLN A 231 3.53 -27.70 17.03
C GLN A 231 3.49 -26.61 15.95
N LEU A 232 3.08 -25.39 16.31
CA LEU A 232 3.12 -24.24 15.41
C LEU A 232 4.56 -23.97 14.94
N ALA A 233 5.53 -23.98 15.86
CA ALA A 233 6.92 -23.71 15.52
C ALA A 233 7.55 -24.75 14.59
N GLU A 234 7.22 -26.02 14.77
CA GLU A 234 7.69 -27.10 13.88
C GLU A 234 7.14 -26.97 12.47
N HIS A 235 5.86 -26.60 12.31
CA HIS A 235 5.26 -26.38 10.99
C HIS A 235 5.79 -25.11 10.33
N ALA A 236 5.99 -24.03 11.10
CA ALA A 236 6.60 -22.80 10.62
C ALA A 236 8.03 -23.06 10.11
N TYR A 237 8.84 -23.81 10.85
CA TYR A 237 10.18 -24.20 10.43
C TYR A 237 10.15 -25.02 9.13
N LYS A 238 9.28 -26.05 9.06
CA LYS A 238 9.13 -26.90 7.87
C LYS A 238 8.71 -26.09 6.65
N ALA A 239 7.72 -25.19 6.80
CA ALA A 239 7.26 -24.33 5.72
C ALA A 239 8.39 -23.48 5.13
N VAL A 240 9.24 -22.88 5.99
CA VAL A 240 10.41 -22.11 5.54
C VAL A 240 11.45 -23.02 4.89
N MET A 241 11.73 -24.21 5.44
CA MET A 241 12.71 -25.13 4.85
C MET A 241 12.27 -25.67 3.49
N THR A 242 10.98 -25.94 3.30
CA THR A 242 10.45 -26.50 2.04
C THR A 242 9.93 -25.46 1.06
N GLY A 243 9.96 -24.18 1.42
CA GLY A 243 9.41 -23.10 0.60
C GLY A 243 7.90 -23.21 0.35
N ARG A 244 7.13 -23.62 1.37
CA ARG A 244 5.67 -23.84 1.27
C ARG A 244 4.86 -22.75 1.95
N GLU A 245 3.61 -22.62 1.51
CA GLU A 245 2.61 -21.77 2.14
C GLU A 245 2.01 -22.48 3.37
N LEU A 246 1.89 -21.77 4.50
CA LEU A 246 1.28 -22.26 5.73
C LEU A 246 0.14 -21.34 6.16
N LEU A 247 -1.04 -21.90 6.32
CA LEU A 247 -2.20 -21.27 6.94
C LEU A 247 -2.42 -21.89 8.33
N ALA A 248 -2.15 -21.12 9.38
CA ALA A 248 -2.14 -21.61 10.76
C ALA A 248 -3.15 -20.88 11.65
N GLU A 249 -4.18 -21.60 12.09
CA GLU A 249 -5.06 -21.16 13.17
C GLU A 249 -4.42 -21.49 14.52
N ALA A 250 -4.15 -20.45 15.31
CA ALA A 250 -3.62 -20.61 16.66
C ALA A 250 -4.31 -19.61 17.59
N PRO A 251 -4.98 -20.07 18.67
CA PRO A 251 -5.66 -19.19 19.61
C PRO A 251 -4.75 -18.14 20.26
N THR A 252 -5.37 -17.14 20.87
CA THR A 252 -4.62 -16.20 21.73
C THR A 252 -3.99 -16.98 22.88
N GLY A 253 -2.86 -16.49 23.43
CA GLY A 253 -2.16 -17.20 24.51
C GLY A 253 -1.21 -18.32 24.06
N THR A 254 -1.35 -18.87 22.84
CA THR A 254 -0.43 -19.88 22.28
C THR A 254 0.99 -19.36 22.05
N GLY A 255 1.21 -18.04 22.08
CA GLY A 255 2.52 -17.44 21.80
C GLY A 255 2.88 -17.44 20.31
N LYS A 256 1.87 -17.19 19.44
CA LYS A 256 1.97 -17.19 17.97
C LYS A 256 3.18 -16.43 17.44
N THR A 257 3.39 -15.20 17.89
CA THR A 257 4.45 -14.30 17.42
C THR A 257 5.83 -14.93 17.57
N LEU A 258 6.16 -15.48 18.74
CA LEU A 258 7.42 -16.19 18.96
C LEU A 258 7.46 -17.54 18.25
N ALA A 259 6.34 -18.26 18.24
CA ALA A 259 6.23 -19.54 17.56
C ALA A 259 6.38 -19.46 16.04
N THR A 260 6.30 -18.28 15.44
CA THR A 260 6.56 -18.06 14.00
C THR A 260 7.90 -17.37 13.76
N LEU A 261 8.27 -16.37 14.56
CA LEU A 261 9.56 -15.67 14.43
C LEU A 261 10.77 -16.55 14.73
N TYR A 262 10.77 -17.25 15.87
CA TYR A 262 11.90 -18.12 16.26
C TYR A 262 12.24 -19.16 15.18
N PRO A 263 11.31 -20.01 14.71
CA PRO A 263 11.64 -21.03 13.72
C PRO A 263 11.99 -20.43 12.36
N ALA A 264 11.38 -19.32 11.95
CA ALA A 264 11.70 -18.67 10.68
C ALA A 264 13.12 -18.08 10.68
N LEU A 265 13.54 -17.47 11.80
CA LEU A 265 14.92 -17.01 11.99
C LEU A 265 15.90 -18.18 12.07
N ARG A 266 15.57 -19.24 12.80
CA ARG A 266 16.42 -20.44 12.90
C ARG A 266 16.59 -21.16 11.57
N ALA A 267 15.58 -21.13 10.70
CA ALA A 267 15.63 -21.74 9.38
C ALA A 267 16.45 -20.90 8.38
N MET A 268 16.55 -19.59 8.57
CA MET A 268 17.13 -18.64 7.60
C MET A 268 18.51 -19.05 7.04
N PRO A 269 19.49 -19.52 7.85
CA PRO A 269 20.78 -19.97 7.33
C PRO A 269 20.67 -21.21 6.44
N ALA A 270 19.86 -22.18 6.86
CA ALA A 270 19.73 -23.47 6.18
C ALA A 270 18.83 -23.39 4.92
N SER A 271 17.86 -22.48 4.90
CA SER A 271 17.02 -22.20 3.72
C SER A 271 17.64 -21.20 2.75
N GLY A 272 18.75 -20.57 3.14
CA GLY A 272 19.41 -19.51 2.37
C GLY A 272 18.48 -18.33 2.09
N THR A 273 17.65 -17.94 3.06
CA THR A 273 16.74 -16.80 2.89
C THR A 273 17.44 -15.49 3.23
N ASP A 274 17.16 -14.45 2.45
CA ASP A 274 17.84 -13.15 2.57
C ASP A 274 17.22 -12.29 3.67
N ARG A 275 15.88 -12.32 3.75
CA ARG A 275 15.07 -11.35 4.50
C ARG A 275 13.82 -12.02 5.08
N LEU A 276 13.40 -11.55 6.25
CA LEU A 276 12.14 -11.90 6.89
C LEU A 276 11.26 -10.67 7.04
N PHE A 277 10.02 -10.73 6.57
CA PHE A 277 9.03 -9.67 6.74
C PHE A 277 7.95 -10.12 7.73
N TYR A 278 7.77 -9.37 8.82
CA TYR A 278 6.66 -9.58 9.75
C TYR A 278 5.62 -8.48 9.54
N LEU A 279 4.48 -8.87 8.98
CA LEU A 279 3.43 -7.96 8.55
C LEU A 279 2.19 -8.12 9.43
N THR A 280 1.65 -7.00 9.88
CA THR A 280 0.44 -6.98 10.71
C THR A 280 -0.35 -5.69 10.48
N ALA A 281 -1.68 -5.81 10.47
CA ALA A 281 -2.60 -4.70 10.22
C ALA A 281 -2.60 -3.64 11.33
N ARG A 282 -2.11 -3.95 12.55
CA ARG A 282 -2.32 -3.11 13.74
C ARG A 282 -1.02 -2.81 14.48
N THR A 283 -0.95 -1.62 15.09
CA THR A 283 0.21 -1.18 15.88
C THR A 283 0.57 -2.12 17.04
N PRO A 284 -0.38 -2.67 17.84
CA PRO A 284 -0.02 -3.59 18.92
C PRO A 284 0.69 -4.86 18.46
N GLY A 285 0.30 -5.40 17.30
CA GLY A 285 0.98 -6.57 16.71
C GLY A 285 2.44 -6.27 16.35
N ARG A 286 2.75 -5.03 15.96
CA ARG A 286 4.14 -4.60 15.70
C ARG A 286 4.96 -4.55 16.97
N ALA A 287 4.40 -3.97 18.05
CA ALA A 287 5.07 -3.92 19.35
C ALA A 287 5.40 -5.34 19.85
N LEU A 288 4.44 -6.27 19.80
CA LEU A 288 4.66 -7.67 20.17
C LEU A 288 5.78 -8.34 19.36
N ALA A 289 5.87 -8.05 18.05
CA ALA A 289 6.94 -8.56 17.21
C ALA A 289 8.31 -7.96 17.56
N LEU A 290 8.38 -6.66 17.83
CA LEU A 290 9.60 -5.98 18.26
C LEU A 290 10.09 -6.55 19.61
N ASP A 291 9.19 -6.73 20.58
CA ASP A 291 9.51 -7.31 21.90
C ASP A 291 9.99 -8.76 21.78
N ALA A 292 9.34 -9.56 20.93
CA ALA A 292 9.75 -10.93 20.63
C ALA A 292 11.16 -10.97 20.00
N LEU A 293 11.46 -10.07 19.07
CA LEU A 293 12.79 -9.99 18.46
C LEU A 293 13.85 -9.49 19.45
N ALA A 294 13.54 -8.52 20.31
CA ALA A 294 14.44 -8.08 21.37
C ALA A 294 14.77 -9.21 22.35
N THR A 295 13.84 -10.14 22.56
CA THR A 295 14.05 -11.36 23.37
C THR A 295 14.93 -12.38 22.65
N LEU A 296 14.73 -12.58 21.35
CA LEU A 296 15.48 -13.57 20.53
C LEU A 296 16.89 -13.09 20.14
N ALA A 297 17.07 -11.78 20.01
CA ALA A 297 18.29 -11.12 19.59
C ALA A 297 18.52 -9.88 20.48
N PRO A 298 18.91 -10.09 21.75
CA PRO A 298 19.21 -8.98 22.65
C PRO A 298 20.39 -8.17 22.13
N ALA A 299 20.32 -6.85 22.31
CA ALA A 299 21.44 -5.95 22.00
C ALA A 299 22.65 -6.27 22.89
N ALA A 300 23.84 -5.92 22.42
CA ALA A 300 25.03 -5.98 23.27
C ALA A 300 24.89 -4.92 24.37
N ASP A 301 24.90 -5.34 25.63
CA ASP A 301 24.93 -4.39 26.76
C ASP A 301 26.32 -3.72 26.84
N ASP A 302 26.33 -2.40 27.05
CA ASP A 302 27.52 -1.61 27.40
C ASP A 302 27.93 -1.80 28.89
N SER A 303 27.34 -2.76 29.59
CA SER A 303 27.52 -2.96 31.02
C SER A 303 28.84 -3.68 31.31
N GLU A 304 29.78 -2.95 31.93
CA GLU A 304 31.03 -3.51 32.44
C GLU A 304 30.77 -4.71 33.37
N GLY A 305 31.25 -5.90 32.99
CA GLY A 305 31.69 -6.91 33.96
C GLY A 305 30.97 -8.25 34.04
N GLN A 306 29.94 -8.57 33.24
CA GLN A 306 29.33 -9.92 33.28
C GLN A 306 29.17 -10.59 31.90
N LYS A 307 29.41 -11.91 31.89
CA LYS A 307 29.73 -12.77 30.73
C LYS A 307 28.89 -12.47 29.47
N LYS A 308 29.58 -11.93 28.45
CA LYS A 308 29.11 -11.66 27.08
C LYS A 308 28.54 -12.92 26.41
N THR A 309 27.23 -13.08 26.36
CA THR A 309 26.62 -13.69 25.17
C THR A 309 26.88 -12.75 24.00
N PRO A 310 27.47 -13.20 22.88
CA PRO A 310 27.59 -12.35 21.71
C PRO A 310 26.18 -11.97 21.27
N ALA A 311 25.88 -10.67 21.20
CA ALA A 311 24.62 -10.18 20.66
C ALA A 311 24.42 -10.78 19.27
N THR A 312 23.23 -11.32 19.00
CA THR A 312 22.88 -11.77 17.65
C THR A 312 22.96 -10.55 16.74
N PRO A 313 23.80 -10.52 15.69
CA PRO A 313 23.94 -9.38 14.81
C PRO A 313 22.76 -9.36 13.84
N LEU A 314 21.55 -9.16 14.35
CA LEU A 314 20.31 -9.16 13.60
C LEU A 314 19.85 -7.71 13.40
N ARG A 315 19.82 -7.25 12.15
CA ARG A 315 19.35 -5.89 11.83
C ARG A 315 17.83 -5.91 11.72
N ILE A 316 17.16 -5.27 12.67
CA ILE A 316 15.70 -5.23 12.76
C ILE A 316 15.23 -3.80 12.46
N LEU A 317 14.29 -3.66 11.52
CA LEU A 317 13.73 -2.38 11.08
C LEU A 317 12.21 -2.35 11.21
N GLU A 318 11.67 -1.25 11.73
CA GLU A 318 10.24 -0.96 11.73
C GLU A 318 9.87 0.07 10.65
N LEU A 319 8.84 -0.23 9.85
CA LEU A 319 8.28 0.69 8.87
C LEU A 319 6.99 1.35 9.37
N GLY A 320 6.98 2.68 9.28
CA GLY A 320 5.85 3.54 9.66
C GLY A 320 5.19 4.20 8.44
N ALA A 321 3.93 4.60 8.62
CA ALA A 321 3.24 5.43 7.63
C ALA A 321 3.85 6.84 7.60
N ARG A 322 3.86 7.49 6.42
CA ARG A 322 4.34 8.88 6.27
C ARG A 322 3.66 9.83 7.25
N SER A 323 2.34 9.70 7.44
CA SER A 323 1.57 10.54 8.38
C SER A 323 2.02 10.46 9.84
N LYS A 324 2.76 9.40 10.22
CA LYS A 324 3.28 9.19 11.57
C LYS A 324 4.78 9.47 11.72
N THR A 325 5.51 9.57 10.61
CA THR A 325 6.98 9.61 10.59
C THR A 325 7.55 10.86 9.92
N CYS A 326 6.72 11.61 9.20
CA CYS A 326 7.10 12.84 8.53
C CYS A 326 7.15 14.00 9.52
N GLU A 327 8.29 14.68 9.61
CA GLU A 327 8.44 15.91 10.43
C GLU A 327 7.74 17.13 9.81
N HIS A 328 7.46 17.08 8.51
CA HIS A 328 6.85 18.18 7.75
C HIS A 328 5.66 17.70 6.90
N PRO A 329 4.55 17.26 7.51
CA PRO A 329 3.43 16.64 6.79
C PRO A 329 2.71 17.59 5.82
N SER A 330 2.81 18.90 6.04
CA SER A 330 2.23 19.94 5.17
C SER A 330 3.12 20.31 3.98
N LEU A 331 4.38 19.89 3.95
CA LEU A 331 5.33 20.22 2.89
C LEU A 331 5.39 19.12 1.83
N ALA A 332 5.72 19.51 0.60
CA ALA A 332 5.96 18.57 -0.49
C ALA A 332 7.35 17.93 -0.35
N CYS A 333 7.49 16.68 -0.77
CA CYS A 333 8.74 15.91 -0.62
C CYS A 333 9.74 16.21 -1.75
N HIS A 334 10.23 17.45 -1.83
CA HIS A 334 11.34 17.84 -2.71
C HIS A 334 12.21 18.94 -2.08
N GLY A 335 13.47 19.10 -2.51
CA GLY A 335 14.44 19.99 -1.85
C GLY A 335 14.13 21.50 -1.87
N GLU A 336 13.26 21.95 -2.78
CA GLU A 336 12.73 23.33 -2.77
C GLU A 336 11.65 23.54 -1.68
N SER A 337 10.89 22.50 -1.32
CA SER A 337 9.78 22.59 -0.36
C SER A 337 10.15 22.11 1.04
N CYS A 338 10.94 21.04 1.17
CA CYS A 338 11.25 20.39 2.44
C CYS A 338 12.76 20.44 2.74
N PRO A 339 13.17 20.97 3.92
CA PRO A 339 14.60 21.06 4.29
C PRO A 339 15.25 19.67 4.41
N LEU A 340 14.50 18.66 4.86
CA LEU A 340 14.99 17.28 4.99
C LEU A 340 15.12 16.54 3.64
N ALA A 341 14.57 17.11 2.56
CA ALA A 341 14.68 16.56 1.20
C ALA A 341 15.85 17.17 0.42
N ARG A 342 16.28 18.39 0.75
CA ARG A 342 17.40 19.08 0.10
C ARG A 342 18.72 18.37 0.41
N GLY A 343 19.55 18.04 -0.58
CA GLY A 343 20.79 17.30 -0.39
C GLY A 343 20.59 15.97 0.36
N PHE A 344 19.44 15.30 0.17
CA PHE A 344 19.12 14.05 0.84
C PHE A 344 20.16 12.97 0.50
N TYR A 345 20.49 12.78 -0.77
CA TYR A 345 21.41 11.71 -1.20
C TYR A 345 22.86 11.99 -0.81
N ASP A 346 23.21 13.26 -0.60
CA ASP A 346 24.55 13.65 -0.15
C ASP A 346 24.79 13.27 1.31
N ARG A 347 23.74 13.33 2.14
CA ARG A 347 23.79 13.04 3.58
C ARG A 347 23.38 11.60 3.92
N LEU A 348 22.73 10.91 3.00
CA LEU A 348 22.25 9.53 3.16
C LEU A 348 23.35 8.54 3.58
N PRO A 349 24.58 8.54 2.99
CA PRO A 349 25.61 7.58 3.37
C PRO A 349 25.96 7.65 4.86
N ALA A 350 26.27 8.84 5.37
CA ALA A 350 26.59 9.04 6.79
C ALA A 350 25.45 8.65 7.72
N ALA A 351 24.20 9.03 7.38
CA ALA A 351 23.02 8.68 8.16
C ALA A 351 22.77 7.17 8.22
N ARG A 352 22.98 6.48 7.10
CA ARG A 352 22.86 5.02 7.02
C ARG A 352 23.95 4.35 7.84
N ASP A 353 25.20 4.77 7.68
CA ASP A 353 26.33 4.13 8.35
C ASP A 353 26.21 4.29 9.87
N ALA A 354 25.79 5.46 10.35
CA ALA A 354 25.46 5.67 11.77
C ALA A 354 24.33 4.76 12.27
N ALA A 355 23.25 4.62 11.50
CA ALA A 355 22.13 3.75 11.85
C ALA A 355 22.53 2.26 11.91
N LEU A 356 23.36 1.79 10.98
CA LEU A 356 23.83 0.41 10.95
C LEU A 356 24.90 0.11 12.01
N ALA A 357 25.71 1.11 12.38
CA ALA A 357 26.76 0.97 13.39
C ALA A 357 26.24 0.93 14.83
N ASP A 358 25.09 1.55 15.11
CA ASP A 358 24.50 1.60 16.46
C ASP A 358 24.11 0.21 16.99
N GLN A 359 23.96 -0.80 16.13
CA GLN A 359 23.53 -2.18 16.46
C GLN A 359 22.22 -2.29 17.25
N ARG A 360 21.54 -1.17 17.52
CA ARG A 360 20.23 -1.10 18.13
C ARG A 360 19.15 -1.42 17.11
N LEU A 361 18.03 -1.91 17.63
CA LEU A 361 16.80 -2.08 16.86
C LEU A 361 16.35 -0.74 16.25
N LEU A 362 16.14 -0.72 14.93
CA LEU A 362 15.75 0.45 14.15
C LEU A 362 14.22 0.59 14.14
N ASN A 363 13.63 0.88 15.31
CA ASN A 363 12.23 1.28 15.42
C ASN A 363 12.00 2.71 14.91
N LEU A 364 10.75 3.18 14.93
CA LEU A 364 10.42 4.55 14.50
C LEU A 364 11.22 5.62 15.25
N ALA A 365 11.43 5.47 16.56
CA ALA A 365 12.11 6.45 17.39
C ALA A 365 13.63 6.47 17.15
N THR A 366 14.28 5.30 17.06
CA THR A 366 15.72 5.20 16.81
C THR A 366 16.07 5.61 15.39
N THR A 367 15.25 5.22 14.40
CA THR A 367 15.42 5.66 13.01
C THR A 367 15.26 7.17 12.89
N ARG A 368 14.27 7.76 13.57
CA ARG A 368 14.09 9.22 13.64
C ARG A 368 15.32 9.91 14.23
N ARG A 369 15.88 9.40 15.34
CA ARG A 369 17.08 9.97 15.95
C ARG A 369 18.25 10.00 14.98
N HIS A 370 18.55 8.89 14.31
CA HIS A 370 19.62 8.83 13.31
C HIS A 370 19.36 9.76 12.14
N ALA A 371 18.13 9.79 11.62
CA ALA A 371 17.77 10.68 10.53
C ALA A 371 17.99 12.15 10.87
N LEU A 372 17.53 12.59 12.05
CA LEU A 372 17.63 13.99 12.46
C LEU A 372 19.06 14.39 12.85
N ALA A 373 19.87 13.46 13.35
CA ALA A 373 21.30 13.72 13.60
C ALA A 373 22.08 14.07 12.32
N HIS A 374 21.54 13.70 11.15
CA HIS A 374 22.11 13.97 9.83
C HIS A 374 21.20 14.84 8.96
N ASP A 375 20.21 15.49 9.57
CA ASP A 375 19.25 16.40 8.92
C ASP A 375 18.53 15.79 7.70
N ILE A 376 18.27 14.47 7.71
CA ILE A 376 17.62 13.74 6.63
C ILE A 376 16.21 13.27 7.04
N CYS A 377 15.34 12.99 6.06
CA CYS A 377 13.95 12.59 6.35
C CYS A 377 13.85 11.19 6.98
N PRO A 378 13.26 11.02 8.19
CA PRO A 378 13.12 9.71 8.84
C PRO A 378 12.34 8.68 7.99
N TYR A 379 11.25 9.12 7.35
CA TYR A 379 10.42 8.26 6.51
C TYR A 379 11.19 7.66 5.33
N PHE A 380 12.02 8.45 4.65
CA PHE A 380 12.80 7.97 3.52
C PHE A 380 14.07 7.25 3.95
N LEU A 381 14.68 7.63 5.08
CA LEU A 381 15.80 6.87 5.65
C LEU A 381 15.35 5.42 5.95
N ALA A 382 14.17 5.22 6.57
CA ALA A 382 13.63 3.89 6.83
C ALA A 382 13.43 3.06 5.56
N GLN A 383 12.94 3.68 4.48
CA GLN A 383 12.79 2.97 3.19
C GLN A 383 14.13 2.60 2.57
N GLU A 384 15.13 3.48 2.67
CA GLU A 384 16.48 3.14 2.22
C GLU A 384 17.02 1.98 3.08
N LEU A 385 16.89 2.08 4.42
CA LEU A 385 17.29 1.05 5.40
C LEU A 385 16.68 -0.33 5.17
N SER A 386 15.55 -0.43 4.46
CA SER A 386 14.91 -1.70 4.12
C SER A 386 15.82 -2.62 3.29
N ARG A 387 16.81 -2.08 2.57
CA ARG A 387 17.79 -2.88 1.82
C ARG A 387 18.79 -3.61 2.70
N TRP A 388 18.98 -3.14 3.94
CA TRP A 388 20.05 -3.57 4.84
C TRP A 388 19.55 -4.29 6.09
N ALA A 389 18.24 -4.28 6.34
CA ALA A 389 17.62 -4.98 7.46
C ALA A 389 17.44 -6.48 7.17
N ASP A 390 17.67 -7.35 8.15
CA ASP A 390 17.39 -8.79 8.06
C ASP A 390 15.91 -9.09 8.33
N VAL A 391 15.34 -8.36 9.29
CA VAL A 391 13.94 -8.46 9.68
C VAL A 391 13.26 -7.10 9.53
N ILE A 392 12.14 -7.07 8.81
CA ILE A 392 11.34 -5.85 8.64
C ILE A 392 9.95 -6.07 9.22
N ILE A 393 9.54 -5.19 10.13
CA ILE A 393 8.21 -5.17 10.73
C ILE A 393 7.41 -4.02 10.11
N GLY A 394 6.18 -4.31 9.65
CA GLY A 394 5.36 -3.29 9.01
C GLY A 394 3.90 -3.66 8.83
N ASP A 395 3.18 -2.77 8.15
CA ASP A 395 1.82 -3.03 7.66
C ASP A 395 1.78 -4.01 6.47
N HIS A 396 0.65 -4.73 6.31
CA HIS A 396 0.34 -5.53 5.12
C HIS A 396 0.60 -4.77 3.80
N ASN A 397 0.30 -3.47 3.74
CA ASN A 397 0.45 -2.64 2.56
C ASN A 397 1.89 -2.60 2.03
N HIS A 398 2.91 -2.82 2.88
CA HIS A 398 4.30 -2.80 2.42
C HIS A 398 4.68 -3.98 1.52
N TYR A 399 3.88 -5.06 1.51
CA TYR A 399 4.11 -6.23 0.64
C TYR A 399 2.92 -6.54 -0.28
N PHE A 400 1.68 -6.28 0.15
CA PHE A 400 0.47 -6.69 -0.59
C PHE A 400 -0.17 -5.60 -1.44
N ASP A 401 0.20 -4.33 -1.28
CA ASP A 401 -0.34 -3.24 -2.09
C ASP A 401 0.25 -3.21 -3.52
N SER A 402 -0.50 -2.68 -4.49
CA SER A 402 -0.04 -2.51 -5.88
C SER A 402 1.31 -1.79 -6.02
N HIS A 403 1.64 -0.87 -5.10
CA HIS A 403 2.90 -0.13 -5.04
C HIS A 403 3.77 -0.49 -3.82
N ALA A 404 3.58 -1.69 -3.28
CA ALA A 404 4.29 -2.20 -2.10
C ALA A 404 5.83 -2.15 -2.24
N LEU A 405 6.46 -1.37 -1.36
CA LEU A 405 7.92 -1.20 -1.29
C LEU A 405 8.67 -2.53 -1.14
N LEU A 406 8.29 -3.37 -0.17
CA LEU A 406 9.04 -4.60 0.14
C LEU A 406 8.90 -5.62 -0.98
N PHE A 407 7.72 -5.71 -1.60
CA PHE A 407 7.52 -6.56 -2.78
C PHE A 407 8.41 -6.09 -3.94
N ALA A 408 8.41 -4.78 -4.23
CA ALA A 408 9.23 -4.22 -5.29
C ALA A 408 10.74 -4.43 -5.04
N LEU A 409 11.20 -4.27 -3.80
CA LEU A 409 12.58 -4.54 -3.42
C LEU A 409 12.93 -6.03 -3.53
N SER A 410 12.01 -6.92 -3.16
CA SER A 410 12.23 -8.38 -3.27
C SER A 410 12.42 -8.80 -4.72
N GLN A 411 11.59 -8.28 -5.63
CA GLN A 411 11.70 -8.55 -7.06
C GLN A 411 12.95 -7.90 -7.69
N ALA A 412 13.25 -6.65 -7.32
CA ALA A 412 14.39 -5.92 -7.89
C ALA A 412 15.74 -6.51 -7.52
N ASN A 413 15.85 -7.14 -6.35
CA ASN A 413 17.10 -7.69 -5.83
C ASN A 413 17.11 -9.23 -5.79
N ASP A 414 16.10 -9.89 -6.35
CA ASP A 414 15.99 -11.36 -6.43
C ASP A 414 16.10 -12.03 -5.03
N TRP A 415 15.46 -11.44 -4.02
CA TRP A 415 15.56 -11.91 -2.64
C TRP A 415 14.71 -13.16 -2.41
N ARG A 416 15.28 -14.15 -1.72
CA ARG A 416 14.54 -15.27 -1.11
C ARG A 416 13.92 -14.81 0.21
N THR A 417 12.67 -14.35 0.15
CA THR A 417 12.00 -13.73 1.29
C THR A 417 11.06 -14.69 2.03
N VAL A 418 11.06 -14.59 3.37
CA VAL A 418 10.05 -15.24 4.22
C VAL A 418 9.05 -14.19 4.68
N VAL A 419 7.77 -14.41 4.44
CA VAL A 419 6.70 -13.46 4.79
C VAL A 419 5.83 -14.06 5.89
N LEU A 420 5.85 -13.43 7.07
CA LEU A 420 5.01 -13.76 8.21
C LEU A 420 3.87 -12.75 8.27
N VAL A 421 2.62 -13.22 8.25
CA VAL A 421 1.43 -12.37 8.31
C VAL A 421 0.63 -12.73 9.55
N ASP A 422 0.69 -11.84 10.53
CA ASP A 422 -0.05 -11.94 11.78
C ASP A 422 -1.45 -11.34 11.65
N GLU A 423 -2.41 -11.89 12.39
CA GLU A 423 -3.82 -11.50 12.31
C GLU A 423 -4.33 -11.54 10.85
N SER A 424 -3.93 -12.59 10.12
CA SER A 424 -4.15 -12.74 8.67
C SER A 424 -5.61 -12.77 8.23
N HIS A 425 -6.55 -12.97 9.17
CA HIS A 425 -7.99 -12.80 8.92
C HIS A 425 -8.33 -11.40 8.39
N ASN A 426 -7.54 -10.38 8.73
CA ASN A 426 -7.73 -9.01 8.24
C ASN A 426 -7.31 -8.85 6.78
N LEU A 427 -6.47 -9.73 6.25
CA LEU A 427 -5.81 -9.53 4.96
C LEU A 427 -6.81 -9.51 3.80
N ILE A 428 -7.90 -10.28 3.86
CA ILE A 428 -8.95 -10.29 2.81
C ILE A 428 -9.56 -8.90 2.65
N GLU A 429 -10.11 -8.33 3.74
CA GLU A 429 -10.75 -7.00 3.70
C GLU A 429 -9.72 -5.89 3.42
N ARG A 430 -8.51 -6.00 3.95
CA ARG A 430 -7.43 -5.05 3.67
C ARG A 430 -7.04 -5.06 2.19
N ALA A 431 -6.90 -6.24 1.59
CA ALA A 431 -6.60 -6.38 0.16
C ALA A 431 -7.75 -5.91 -0.72
N ARG A 432 -9.01 -6.19 -0.35
CA ARG A 432 -10.18 -5.61 -1.03
C ARG A 432 -10.08 -4.08 -1.07
N GLY A 433 -9.64 -3.44 0.02
CA GLY A 433 -9.35 -2.01 0.06
C GLY A 433 -8.18 -1.59 -0.85
N MET A 434 -7.06 -2.30 -0.84
CA MET A 434 -5.87 -2.02 -1.68
C MET A 434 -6.19 -2.08 -3.19
N TYR A 435 -7.13 -2.93 -3.58
CA TYR A 435 -7.52 -3.19 -4.97
C TYR A 435 -8.90 -2.62 -5.33
N SER A 436 -9.38 -1.63 -4.58
CA SER A 436 -10.60 -0.87 -4.89
C SER A 436 -10.30 0.62 -5.03
N THR A 437 -11.08 1.33 -5.83
CA THR A 437 -10.97 2.78 -6.00
C THR A 437 -12.28 3.39 -6.44
N GLU A 438 -12.46 4.69 -6.18
CA GLU A 438 -13.64 5.45 -6.57
C GLU A 438 -13.26 6.81 -7.13
N LEU A 439 -14.12 7.37 -7.99
CA LEU A 439 -13.99 8.73 -8.50
C LEU A 439 -15.06 9.62 -7.86
N ASP A 440 -14.65 10.60 -7.07
CA ASP A 440 -15.58 11.55 -6.45
C ASP A 440 -16.32 12.36 -7.54
N ALA A 441 -17.64 12.24 -7.53
CA ALA A 441 -18.51 12.82 -8.55
C ALA A 441 -18.35 14.34 -8.71
N ARG A 442 -18.21 15.04 -7.59
CA ARG A 442 -18.26 16.51 -7.52
C ARG A 442 -16.93 17.09 -7.95
N GLN A 443 -15.85 16.54 -7.40
CA GLN A 443 -14.49 16.92 -7.76
C GLN A 443 -14.24 16.66 -9.25
N PHE A 444 -14.59 15.46 -9.74
CA PHE A 444 -14.34 15.11 -11.14
C PHE A 444 -15.16 15.94 -12.13
N HIS A 445 -16.45 16.16 -11.85
CA HIS A 445 -17.30 16.93 -12.75
C HIS A 445 -16.83 18.38 -12.88
N PHE A 446 -16.49 19.04 -11.76
CA PHE A 446 -15.98 20.40 -11.77
C PHE A 446 -14.64 20.48 -12.49
N LEU A 447 -13.73 19.55 -12.20
CA LEU A 447 -12.41 19.46 -12.81
C LEU A 447 -12.50 19.31 -14.32
N LEU A 448 -13.29 18.37 -14.83
CA LEU A 448 -13.46 18.19 -16.28
C LEU A 448 -14.04 19.43 -16.96
N LYS A 449 -14.97 20.12 -16.30
CA LYS A 449 -15.55 21.38 -16.81
C LYS A 449 -14.51 22.49 -16.86
N GLN A 450 -13.68 22.63 -15.82
CA GLN A 450 -12.58 23.59 -15.76
C GLN A 450 -11.56 23.33 -16.86
N LEU A 451 -11.05 22.09 -16.95
CA LEU A 451 -10.04 21.69 -17.93
C LEU A 451 -10.53 21.69 -19.39
N SER A 452 -11.84 21.71 -19.62
CA SER A 452 -12.45 21.82 -20.96
C SER A 452 -12.48 23.25 -21.53
N ARG A 453 -12.23 24.27 -20.71
CA ARG A 453 -12.31 25.70 -21.07
C ARG A 453 -11.14 26.16 -21.96
N LYS A 454 -11.33 27.24 -22.71
CA LYS A 454 -10.25 27.89 -23.47
C LYS A 454 -9.23 28.44 -22.47
N GLY A 455 -7.99 27.95 -22.52
CA GLY A 455 -6.94 28.27 -21.55
C GLY A 455 -5.96 27.12 -21.31
N HIS A 456 -6.44 25.88 -21.41
CA HIS A 456 -5.62 24.66 -21.28
C HIS A 456 -5.18 24.09 -22.66
N PRO A 457 -4.14 23.22 -22.72
CA PRO A 457 -3.68 22.61 -23.96
C PRO A 457 -4.79 21.88 -24.73
N ALA A 458 -4.72 21.90 -26.07
CA ALA A 458 -5.74 21.27 -26.92
C ALA A 458 -5.95 19.77 -26.64
N PRO A 459 -4.90 18.95 -26.41
CA PRO A 459 -5.06 17.54 -26.03
C PRO A 459 -5.83 17.38 -24.72
N LEU A 460 -5.45 18.11 -23.67
CA LEU A 460 -6.14 18.06 -22.36
C LEU A 460 -7.61 18.50 -22.46
N ARG A 461 -7.88 19.57 -23.23
CA ARG A 461 -9.27 20.03 -23.46
C ARG A 461 -10.09 18.98 -24.21
N SER A 462 -9.52 18.36 -25.24
CA SER A 462 -10.20 17.34 -26.03
C SER A 462 -10.51 16.10 -25.18
N ALA A 463 -9.51 15.61 -24.45
CA ALA A 463 -9.65 14.46 -23.56
C ALA A 463 -10.65 14.74 -22.42
N SER A 464 -10.60 15.94 -21.82
CA SER A 464 -11.55 16.34 -20.77
C SER A 464 -12.99 16.39 -21.29
N ARG A 465 -13.20 16.86 -22.53
CA ARG A 465 -14.53 16.82 -23.16
C ARG A 465 -14.97 15.41 -23.49
N ALA A 466 -14.06 14.55 -23.98
CA ALA A 466 -14.36 13.16 -24.28
C ALA A 466 -14.77 12.41 -23.01
N LEU A 467 -13.99 12.52 -21.94
CA LEU A 467 -14.32 11.92 -20.66
C LEU A 467 -15.62 12.51 -20.08
N ALA A 468 -15.84 13.81 -20.17
CA ALA A 468 -17.11 14.42 -19.74
C ALA A 468 -18.33 13.92 -20.54
N ARG A 469 -18.17 13.58 -21.83
CA ARG A 469 -19.24 12.93 -22.61
C ARG A 469 -19.51 11.52 -22.12
N GLN A 470 -18.47 10.73 -21.89
CA GLN A 470 -18.62 9.35 -21.39
C GLN A 470 -19.17 9.32 -19.96
N TRP A 471 -18.77 10.27 -19.13
CA TRP A 471 -19.34 10.50 -17.80
C TRP A 471 -20.86 10.75 -17.89
N ARG A 472 -21.31 11.60 -18.82
CA ARG A 472 -22.75 11.82 -19.06
C ARG A 472 -23.45 10.58 -19.63
N ALA A 473 -22.77 9.75 -20.42
CA ALA A 473 -23.33 8.49 -20.89
C ALA A 473 -23.59 7.54 -19.71
N LEU A 474 -22.67 7.48 -18.74
CA LEU A 474 -22.87 6.76 -17.48
C LEU A 474 -24.04 7.34 -16.65
N GLU A 475 -24.21 8.67 -16.61
CA GLU A 475 -25.37 9.32 -15.97
C GLU A 475 -26.72 8.95 -16.63
N GLN A 476 -26.68 8.63 -17.93
CA GLN A 476 -27.84 8.28 -18.74
C GLN A 476 -28.12 6.78 -18.79
N LEU A 477 -27.31 5.94 -18.15
CA LEU A 477 -27.63 4.52 -17.99
C LEU A 477 -29.01 4.41 -17.33
N LYS A 478 -29.99 4.00 -18.12
CA LYS A 478 -31.35 3.69 -17.67
C LYS A 478 -31.34 2.26 -17.12
N GLN A 479 -32.24 2.00 -16.17
CA GLN A 479 -32.66 0.62 -15.93
C GLN A 479 -33.15 0.07 -17.27
N GLY A 480 -32.54 -1.01 -17.77
CA GLY A 480 -32.92 -1.60 -19.05
C GLY A 480 -34.42 -1.92 -19.08
N ALA A 481 -35.11 -1.43 -20.11
CA ALA A 481 -36.42 -1.92 -20.52
C ALA A 481 -36.31 -2.92 -21.68
N ASP A 482 -35.13 -3.07 -22.28
CA ASP A 482 -34.90 -3.99 -23.40
C ASP A 482 -33.66 -4.84 -23.08
N GLY A 483 -33.82 -6.16 -23.20
CA GLY A 483 -32.87 -7.16 -22.71
C GLY A 483 -31.53 -7.13 -23.44
N GLU A 484 -30.47 -6.80 -22.71
CA GLU A 484 -29.10 -7.33 -22.86
C GLU A 484 -28.09 -6.73 -21.84
N THR A 485 -28.56 -6.08 -20.76
CA THR A 485 -27.71 -5.76 -19.62
C THR A 485 -28.51 -6.04 -18.35
N GLN A 486 -28.22 -7.16 -17.68
CA GLN A 486 -28.93 -7.56 -16.45
C GLN A 486 -28.48 -6.71 -15.27
N ALA A 487 -29.01 -5.48 -15.17
CA ALA A 487 -28.91 -4.68 -13.95
C ALA A 487 -29.95 -5.16 -12.93
N SER A 488 -29.50 -5.71 -11.80
CA SER A 488 -30.35 -6.18 -10.70
C SER A 488 -31.21 -5.05 -10.10
N LYS A 489 -32.52 -5.26 -9.98
CA LYS A 489 -33.52 -4.28 -9.49
C LYS A 489 -33.71 -4.43 -7.98
N VAL A 490 -33.40 -3.41 -7.15
CA VAL A 490 -33.81 -3.40 -5.74
C VAL A 490 -34.12 -1.97 -5.25
N ASP A 491 -35.38 -1.73 -4.89
CA ASP A 491 -35.86 -0.47 -4.28
C ASP A 491 -35.54 -0.44 -2.78
N SER A 492 -34.73 0.52 -2.33
CA SER A 492 -34.50 0.78 -0.90
C SER A 492 -35.61 1.67 -0.33
N LYS A 493 -36.43 1.15 0.59
CA LYS A 493 -37.28 1.95 1.49
C LYS A 493 -36.48 2.29 2.74
N ASP A 494 -35.70 3.36 2.70
CA ASP A 494 -35.25 4.03 3.93
C ASP A 494 -35.29 5.55 3.71
N GLU A 495 -35.90 6.26 4.65
CA GLU A 495 -36.12 7.70 4.59
C GLU A 495 -34.80 8.46 4.82
N GLY A 496 -34.21 8.95 3.72
CA GLY A 496 -33.06 9.85 3.77
C GLY A 496 -32.12 9.67 2.58
N HIS A 497 -32.41 10.37 1.47
CA HIS A 497 -31.60 10.44 0.24
C HIS A 497 -31.56 9.13 -0.59
N LYS A 498 -32.47 9.01 -1.57
CA LYS A 498 -32.47 7.93 -2.57
C LYS A 498 -31.26 8.06 -3.50
N ALA A 499 -30.12 7.51 -3.11
CA ALA A 499 -29.03 7.20 -4.03
C ALA A 499 -29.34 5.83 -4.68
N GLN A 500 -29.37 5.78 -6.02
CA GLN A 500 -29.62 4.55 -6.77
C GLN A 500 -28.28 4.01 -7.29
N ARG A 501 -27.96 2.74 -7.08
CA ARG A 501 -26.70 2.15 -7.57
C ARG A 501 -26.95 1.15 -8.70
N LEU A 502 -26.07 1.16 -9.71
CA LEU A 502 -26.07 0.25 -10.85
C LEU A 502 -24.77 -0.55 -10.86
N ALA A 503 -24.85 -1.86 -10.68
CA ALA A 503 -23.73 -2.78 -10.86
C ALA A 503 -23.65 -3.19 -12.34
N LEU A 504 -22.47 -3.09 -12.94
CA LEU A 504 -22.23 -3.46 -14.33
C LEU A 504 -21.45 -4.78 -14.38
N GLU A 505 -21.93 -5.74 -15.16
CA GLU A 505 -21.27 -7.05 -15.35
C GLU A 505 -19.98 -6.93 -16.19
N ALA A 506 -19.94 -5.95 -17.09
CA ALA A 506 -18.82 -5.61 -17.93
C ALA A 506 -18.37 -4.17 -17.69
N LEU A 507 -17.07 -3.92 -17.88
CA LEU A 507 -16.52 -2.58 -17.81
C LEU A 507 -17.03 -1.72 -18.97
N PRO A 508 -17.43 -0.46 -18.72
CA PRO A 508 -17.78 0.47 -19.79
C PRO A 508 -16.51 0.87 -20.57
N GLY A 509 -16.22 0.15 -21.65
CA GLY A 509 -14.96 0.27 -22.42
C GLY A 509 -14.70 1.67 -22.96
N ASP A 510 -15.72 2.37 -23.47
CA ASP A 510 -15.59 3.74 -23.96
C ASP A 510 -15.24 4.74 -22.85
N PHE A 511 -15.80 4.53 -21.65
CA PHE A 511 -15.47 5.34 -20.47
C PHE A 511 -14.02 5.14 -20.07
N LEU A 512 -13.55 3.89 -19.98
CA LEU A 512 -12.15 3.58 -19.64
C LEU A 512 -11.17 4.09 -20.69
N LYS A 513 -11.51 3.98 -21.97
CA LYS A 513 -10.71 4.55 -23.06
C LYS A 513 -10.59 6.06 -22.91
N ALA A 514 -11.69 6.76 -22.64
CA ALA A 514 -11.67 8.20 -22.39
C ALA A 514 -10.90 8.57 -21.10
N LEU A 515 -10.99 7.74 -20.06
CA LEU A 515 -10.26 7.93 -18.80
C LEU A 515 -8.76 7.75 -18.98
N SER A 516 -8.33 6.73 -19.73
CA SER A 516 -6.94 6.48 -20.09
C SER A 516 -6.37 7.63 -20.94
N GLN A 517 -7.14 8.12 -21.92
CA GLN A 517 -6.77 9.29 -22.71
C GLN A 517 -6.65 10.56 -21.86
N TRP A 518 -7.57 10.76 -20.92
CA TRP A 518 -7.56 11.90 -20.01
C TRP A 518 -6.38 11.85 -19.03
N THR A 519 -6.13 10.70 -18.38
CA THR A 519 -4.98 10.53 -17.48
C THR A 519 -3.66 10.70 -18.22
N GLY A 520 -3.57 10.28 -19.50
CA GLY A 520 -2.45 10.58 -20.36
C GLY A 520 -2.26 12.09 -20.56
N ALA A 521 -3.27 12.77 -21.11
CA ALA A 521 -3.20 14.20 -21.41
C ALA A 521 -3.02 15.09 -20.16
N MET A 522 -3.57 14.67 -19.02
CA MET A 522 -3.39 15.32 -17.72
C MET A 522 -1.96 15.15 -17.23
N GLY A 523 -1.42 13.93 -17.32
CA GLY A 523 -0.02 13.65 -17.03
C GLY A 523 0.91 14.52 -17.86
N ASP A 524 0.66 14.63 -19.17
CA ASP A 524 1.46 15.46 -20.08
C ASP A 524 1.39 16.95 -19.72
N TRP A 525 0.21 17.47 -19.37
CA TRP A 525 0.06 18.87 -18.95
C TRP A 525 0.71 19.16 -17.60
N LEU A 526 0.62 18.23 -16.64
CA LEU A 526 1.37 18.30 -15.39
C LEU A 526 2.88 18.26 -15.65
N ALA A 527 3.31 17.65 -16.76
CA ALA A 527 4.69 17.61 -17.27
C ALA A 527 5.12 18.88 -18.01
N GLU A 528 4.24 19.71 -18.58
CA GLU A 528 4.68 20.89 -19.34
C GLU A 528 5.39 21.93 -18.43
N PRO A 529 6.51 22.55 -18.87
CA PRO A 529 7.20 23.58 -18.10
C PRO A 529 6.43 24.92 -18.07
N ASP A 530 6.53 25.66 -16.97
CA ASP A 530 6.04 27.03 -16.90
C ASP A 530 6.92 27.95 -17.76
N LYS A 531 6.51 28.20 -19.00
CA LYS A 531 7.23 29.10 -19.91
C LYS A 531 7.30 30.56 -19.42
N ALA A 532 6.59 30.91 -18.33
CA ALA A 532 6.65 32.22 -17.69
C ALA A 532 7.77 32.35 -16.63
N ALA A 533 8.37 31.25 -16.19
CA ALA A 533 9.52 31.26 -15.28
C ALA A 533 10.82 31.25 -16.10
N ASN A 534 11.08 32.34 -16.82
CA ASN A 534 12.40 32.58 -17.41
C ASN A 534 13.34 33.08 -16.28
N PRO A 535 14.44 32.38 -15.93
CA PRO A 535 15.40 32.90 -14.97
C PRO A 535 16.26 33.95 -15.69
N ALA A 536 15.78 35.20 -15.71
CA ALA A 536 16.60 36.35 -16.07
C ALA A 536 17.59 36.68 -14.93
N ALA A 537 18.52 35.77 -14.63
CA ALA A 537 19.75 36.03 -13.87
C ALA A 537 20.69 34.80 -13.86
N ALA A 538 20.94 34.16 -15.00
CA ALA A 538 22.16 33.38 -15.16
C ALA A 538 23.33 34.38 -15.29
N ARG A 539 23.86 34.87 -14.16
CA ARG A 539 25.14 35.56 -14.14
C ARG A 539 26.19 34.57 -14.63
N GLN A 540 26.84 34.92 -15.73
CA GLN A 540 28.09 34.33 -16.18
C GLN A 540 29.09 34.33 -15.01
N GLN A 541 29.51 33.16 -14.55
CA GLN A 541 30.77 33.02 -13.83
C GLN A 541 31.84 32.64 -14.85
N PRO A 542 32.95 33.39 -14.95
CA PRO A 542 34.08 32.96 -15.75
C PRO A 542 34.80 31.81 -15.04
N ALA A 543 35.24 30.83 -15.83
CA ALA A 543 36.11 29.77 -15.38
C ALA A 543 37.42 30.36 -14.83
N THR A 544 37.80 30.03 -13.59
CA THR A 544 39.19 30.09 -13.12
C THR A 544 39.47 28.97 -12.12
N ALA A 545 40.73 28.54 -12.16
CA ALA A 545 41.25 27.28 -11.68
C ALA A 545 41.68 27.30 -10.20
N THR A 546 41.78 26.09 -9.64
CA THR A 546 42.72 25.60 -8.61
C THR A 546 43.13 26.53 -7.46
N GLN A 547 42.77 26.16 -6.22
CA GLN A 547 43.68 25.86 -5.09
C GLN A 547 42.91 25.80 -3.75
N ALA A 548 43.33 24.88 -2.87
CA ALA A 548 43.01 24.82 -1.44
C ALA A 548 44.25 25.26 -0.64
N PRO A 549 44.30 25.22 0.71
CA PRO A 549 43.32 25.50 1.79
C PRO A 549 43.84 26.56 2.80
N GLU A 550 43.02 27.09 3.71
CA GLU A 550 43.40 27.65 5.04
C GLU A 550 42.12 28.16 5.77
N GLN A 551 41.69 27.57 6.90
CA GLN A 551 42.04 27.85 8.31
C GLN A 551 41.30 29.04 8.98
N LEU A 552 40.73 28.74 10.16
CA LEU A 552 40.29 29.62 11.27
C LEU A 552 39.12 30.60 10.98
N GLY A 553 38.10 30.77 11.83
CA GLY A 553 37.80 30.31 13.18
C GLY A 553 36.52 31.02 13.67
N LEU A 554 35.94 30.48 14.76
CA LEU A 554 35.17 31.10 15.87
C LEU A 554 34.62 32.53 15.61
N ILE A 555 33.37 32.88 15.97
CA ILE A 555 32.87 33.07 17.34
C ILE A 555 31.33 33.18 17.30
N ALA A 556 30.72 32.77 18.41
CA ALA A 556 29.30 32.81 18.76
C ALA A 556 28.66 34.21 18.87
N SER A 557 27.33 34.20 19.01
CA SER A 557 26.53 34.85 20.08
C SER A 557 25.36 35.70 19.61
N ASP A 558 24.19 35.27 20.10
CA ASP A 558 23.11 36.05 20.71
C ASP A 558 22.18 36.95 19.88
N ALA A 559 20.89 36.68 20.14
CA ALA A 559 19.68 37.45 19.83
C ALA A 559 19.67 38.82 20.57
N PRO A 560 18.56 39.59 20.65
CA PRO A 560 17.27 39.54 19.96
C PRO A 560 16.81 40.93 19.43
N SER A 561 15.54 41.00 19.02
CA SER A 561 14.61 42.12 19.26
C SER A 561 14.27 43.08 18.10
N ALA A 562 12.95 43.16 17.91
CA ALA A 562 12.13 44.34 17.64
C ALA A 562 12.14 44.99 16.25
N ALA A 563 10.90 45.13 15.78
CA ALA A 563 10.43 45.96 14.70
C ALA A 563 10.94 47.42 14.81
N PRO A 564 10.78 48.18 13.71
CA PRO A 564 9.69 49.15 13.77
C PRO A 564 8.86 49.24 12.49
N SER A 565 7.59 49.57 12.74
CA SER A 565 6.64 50.20 11.84
C SER A 565 7.15 51.55 11.32
N ALA A 566 6.92 51.84 10.05
CA ALA A 566 6.72 53.21 9.59
C ALA A 566 5.78 53.21 8.38
N THR A 567 4.62 53.83 8.61
CA THR A 567 3.71 54.40 7.62
C THR A 567 4.44 55.38 6.72
N ASP A 568 4.21 55.34 5.41
CA ASP A 568 4.16 56.58 4.65
C ASP A 568 3.20 56.52 3.46
N THR A 569 2.59 57.67 3.25
CA THR A 569 1.49 58.01 2.38
C THR A 569 1.97 58.64 1.08
N GLY A 570 1.14 58.53 0.03
CA GLY A 570 1.29 59.31 -1.22
C GLY A 570 2.11 58.56 -2.29
N THR A 571 1.76 58.54 -3.56
CA THR A 571 0.92 59.44 -4.35
C THR A 571 0.57 58.71 -5.64
N ALA A 572 -0.66 58.90 -6.11
CA ALA A 572 -1.08 58.48 -7.44
C ALA A 572 -0.27 59.23 -8.50
N THR A 573 0.41 58.50 -9.37
CA THR A 573 0.89 59.02 -10.66
C THR A 573 0.34 58.12 -11.74
N THR A 574 -0.65 58.63 -12.46
CA THR A 574 -1.15 58.08 -13.71
C THR A 574 -0.05 58.13 -14.77
N VAL A 575 0.45 56.96 -15.19
CA VAL A 575 1.18 56.81 -16.45
C VAL A 575 0.40 55.87 -17.35
N SER A 576 0.09 56.44 -18.50
CA SER A 576 -0.45 55.90 -19.74
C SER A 576 -0.16 54.42 -20.01
N GLY A 577 -1.19 53.74 -20.50
CA GLY A 577 -1.14 52.36 -20.95
C GLY A 577 -0.03 52.09 -21.96
N SER A 578 0.71 51.01 -21.69
CA SER A 578 1.26 50.16 -22.73
C SER A 578 0.58 48.80 -22.60
N ALA A 579 0.16 48.27 -23.75
CA ALA A 579 -0.54 47.01 -23.86
C ALA A 579 0.36 45.85 -23.39
N SER A 580 0.26 45.50 -22.10
CA SER A 580 0.83 44.28 -21.56
C SER A 580 0.08 43.09 -22.16
N SER A 581 0.74 42.37 -23.05
CA SER A 581 0.36 41.03 -23.46
C SER A 581 -0.02 40.22 -22.22
N THR A 582 -1.28 39.79 -22.14
CA THR A 582 -1.76 38.87 -21.12
C THR A 582 -1.08 37.52 -21.35
N ALA A 583 0.14 37.38 -20.85
CA ALA A 583 0.75 36.09 -20.59
C ALA A 583 -0.20 35.37 -19.63
N ARG A 584 -1.01 34.45 -20.18
CA ARG A 584 -1.98 33.68 -19.40
C ARG A 584 -1.20 32.92 -18.33
N ARG A 585 -1.33 33.35 -17.07
CA ARG A 585 -0.79 32.66 -15.90
C ARG A 585 -1.31 31.23 -15.92
N ARG A 586 -0.40 30.25 -15.94
CA ARG A 586 -0.74 28.83 -15.82
C ARG A 586 -1.46 28.64 -14.50
N VAL A 587 -2.56 27.90 -14.52
CA VAL A 587 -3.23 27.46 -13.28
C VAL A 587 -2.35 26.35 -12.72
N GLU A 588 -1.72 26.59 -11.56
CA GLU A 588 -1.00 25.53 -10.84
C GLU A 588 -2.00 24.45 -10.40
N PRO A 589 -1.64 23.16 -10.52
CA PRO A 589 -2.48 22.09 -10.02
C PRO A 589 -2.56 22.16 -8.50
N ASP A 590 -3.77 22.25 -7.97
CA ASP A 590 -4.02 22.17 -6.53
C ASP A 590 -4.08 20.70 -6.06
N VAL A 591 -4.22 20.52 -4.75
CA VAL A 591 -4.27 19.19 -4.11
C VAL A 591 -5.46 18.38 -4.63
N GLU A 592 -6.63 18.99 -4.75
CA GLU A 592 -7.86 18.32 -5.22
C GLU A 592 -7.72 17.78 -6.64
N MET A 593 -7.08 18.57 -7.52
CA MET A 593 -6.78 18.18 -8.89
C MET A 593 -5.82 16.99 -8.95
N MET A 594 -4.80 16.97 -8.09
CA MET A 594 -3.86 15.85 -7.99
C MET A 594 -4.54 14.59 -7.43
N GLU A 595 -5.38 14.72 -6.41
CA GLU A 595 -6.16 13.60 -5.86
C GLU A 595 -7.07 12.97 -6.91
N ALA A 596 -7.82 13.78 -7.65
CA ALA A 596 -8.65 13.32 -8.75
C ALA A 596 -7.80 12.63 -9.84
N TYR A 597 -6.66 13.20 -10.22
CA TYR A 597 -5.75 12.59 -11.18
C TYR A 597 -5.26 11.20 -10.73
N PHE A 598 -4.79 11.06 -9.49
CA PHE A 598 -4.31 9.77 -8.97
C PHE A 598 -5.43 8.75 -8.78
N ALA A 599 -6.63 9.17 -8.38
CA ALA A 599 -7.80 8.29 -8.31
C ALA A 599 -8.16 7.73 -9.70
N ALA A 600 -8.12 8.56 -10.73
CA ALA A 600 -8.34 8.14 -12.11
C ALA A 600 -7.23 7.25 -12.67
N LEU A 601 -5.97 7.54 -12.34
CA LEU A 601 -4.84 6.69 -12.71
C LEU A 601 -4.96 5.30 -12.06
N THR A 602 -5.32 5.26 -10.79
CA THR A 602 -5.55 4.02 -10.03
C THR A 602 -6.70 3.23 -10.64
N LEU A 603 -7.82 3.89 -10.98
CA LEU A 603 -8.96 3.24 -11.64
C LEU A 603 -8.56 2.66 -12.99
N ALA A 604 -7.88 3.45 -13.83
CA ALA A 604 -7.43 2.98 -15.14
C ALA A 604 -6.51 1.76 -15.02
N ARG A 605 -5.59 1.75 -14.04
CA ARG A 605 -4.67 0.63 -13.80
C ARG A 605 -5.39 -0.61 -13.27
N LEU A 606 -6.24 -0.48 -12.27
CA LEU A 606 -7.00 -1.61 -11.72
C LEU A 606 -7.95 -2.21 -12.77
N ALA A 607 -8.48 -1.38 -13.67
CA ALA A 607 -9.32 -1.83 -14.77
C ALA A 607 -8.58 -2.72 -15.79
N GLU A 608 -7.25 -2.61 -15.93
CA GLU A 608 -6.45 -3.51 -16.79
C GLU A 608 -6.49 -4.97 -16.30
N GLY A 609 -6.61 -5.17 -14.98
CA GLY A 609 -6.73 -6.49 -14.35
C GLY A 609 -8.16 -6.90 -14.04
N PHE A 610 -9.17 -6.21 -14.58
CA PHE A 610 -10.56 -6.51 -14.29
C PHE A 610 -10.96 -7.91 -14.76
N GLY A 611 -11.77 -8.60 -13.96
CA GLY A 611 -12.32 -9.90 -14.28
C GLY A 611 -13.52 -10.25 -13.42
N ASP A 612 -13.84 -11.55 -13.36
CA ASP A 612 -14.87 -12.12 -12.49
C ASP A 612 -14.67 -11.79 -10.99
N HIS A 613 -13.43 -11.54 -10.58
CA HIS A 613 -13.03 -11.17 -9.22
C HIS A 613 -13.21 -9.68 -8.88
N SER A 614 -13.78 -8.86 -9.77
CA SER A 614 -14.00 -7.42 -9.60
C SER A 614 -15.42 -7.01 -10.00
N LEU A 615 -15.91 -5.90 -9.44
CA LEU A 615 -17.22 -5.33 -9.74
C LEU A 615 -17.09 -3.83 -10.03
N PHE A 616 -17.68 -3.37 -11.14
CA PHE A 616 -17.76 -1.94 -11.46
C PHE A 616 -19.18 -1.44 -11.15
N GLU A 617 -19.28 -0.42 -10.30
CA GLU A 617 -20.55 0.15 -9.86
C GLU A 617 -20.62 1.64 -10.22
N VAL A 618 -21.82 2.12 -10.49
CA VAL A 618 -22.12 3.55 -10.64
C VAL A 618 -23.20 3.94 -9.66
N GLU A 619 -22.85 4.77 -8.67
CA GLU A 619 -23.83 5.33 -7.73
C GLU A 619 -24.41 6.64 -8.24
N LEU A 620 -25.73 6.70 -8.41
CA LEU A 620 -26.52 7.85 -8.83
C LEU A 620 -27.08 8.58 -7.61
N SER A 621 -26.57 9.77 -7.30
CA SER A 621 -27.09 10.65 -6.26
C SER A 621 -27.92 11.79 -6.85
N ALA A 622 -29.13 12.01 -6.33
CA ALA A 622 -29.95 13.17 -6.66
C ALA A 622 -29.60 14.36 -5.75
N THR A 623 -29.21 15.50 -6.32
CA THR A 623 -29.00 16.74 -5.54
C THR A 623 -30.28 17.58 -5.54
N PRO A 624 -30.86 17.96 -4.38
CA PRO A 624 -31.99 18.87 -4.35
C PRO A 624 -31.57 20.29 -4.78
N PRO A 625 -32.41 21.01 -5.55
CA PRO A 625 -32.05 22.31 -6.14
C PRO A 625 -31.80 23.43 -5.11
N ALA A 626 -32.24 23.29 -3.86
CA ALA A 626 -32.10 24.32 -2.83
C ALA A 626 -30.66 24.56 -2.34
N ARG A 627 -29.72 23.63 -2.55
CA ARG A 627 -28.30 23.80 -2.19
C ARG A 627 -27.44 24.42 -3.31
N GLN A 628 -28.00 24.68 -4.49
CA GLN A 628 -27.25 25.34 -5.59
C GLN A 628 -27.12 26.87 -5.40
N ALA A 629 -27.96 27.49 -4.57
CA ALA A 629 -27.98 28.94 -4.39
C ALA A 629 -26.98 29.45 -3.32
N SER A 630 -26.49 28.60 -2.40
CA SER A 630 -25.53 29.00 -1.36
C SER A 630 -24.06 28.79 -1.75
N LEU A 631 -23.77 28.55 -3.03
CA LEU A 631 -22.43 28.19 -3.53
C LEU A 631 -21.83 29.21 -4.52
N ALA A 632 -22.43 30.40 -4.59
CA ALA A 632 -21.93 31.51 -5.42
C ALA A 632 -21.43 32.72 -4.60
N SER A 633 -21.53 32.68 -3.28
CA SER A 633 -20.98 33.71 -2.39
C SER A 633 -20.57 33.07 -1.09
N ASP A 634 -19.26 32.83 -0.92
CA ASP A 634 -18.59 32.94 0.37
C ASP A 634 -17.08 32.80 0.15
N SER A 635 -16.47 33.95 -0.08
CA SER A 635 -15.06 34.21 0.16
C SER A 635 -14.97 35.47 1.03
N SER A 636 -15.04 35.32 2.36
CA SER A 636 -14.34 36.12 3.38
C SER A 636 -14.96 35.90 4.77
N SER A 637 -14.13 36.08 5.79
CA SER A 637 -14.20 35.54 7.14
C SER A 637 -14.84 36.44 8.21
N SER A 638 -15.48 35.79 9.18
CA SER A 638 -15.51 36.02 10.64
C SER A 638 -15.94 37.35 11.29
N SER A 639 -16.92 37.18 12.21
CA SER A 639 -17.07 37.74 13.57
C SER A 639 -17.75 39.10 13.81
N GLY A 640 -18.65 39.15 14.81
CA GLY A 640 -18.99 40.35 15.59
C GLY A 640 -20.50 40.59 15.84
N ALA A 641 -20.89 40.75 17.11
CA ALA A 641 -22.27 40.80 17.61
C ALA A 641 -23.00 42.17 17.50
N ALA A 642 -24.34 42.07 17.61
CA ALA A 642 -25.29 42.93 18.35
C ALA A 642 -26.12 44.04 17.64
N SER A 643 -27.43 43.97 17.98
CA SER A 643 -28.48 44.99 18.20
C SER A 643 -29.25 45.69 17.06
N ASP A 644 -30.57 45.56 17.21
CA ASP A 644 -31.70 46.52 17.08
C ASP A 644 -32.35 46.94 15.74
N ALA A 645 -33.68 46.69 15.74
CA ALA A 645 -34.83 47.52 15.35
C ALA A 645 -35.16 47.86 13.88
N GLY A 646 -36.42 47.54 13.51
CA GLY A 646 -37.25 48.16 12.47
C GLY A 646 -36.86 47.82 11.02
N THR A 647 -37.72 47.41 10.09
CA THR A 647 -39.04 47.97 9.77
C THR A 647 -39.70 47.03 8.74
N GLU A 648 -41.02 46.87 8.82
CA GLU A 648 -41.84 46.23 7.79
C GLU A 648 -41.87 47.08 6.49
N ALA A 649 -41.72 46.45 5.32
CA ALA A 649 -42.34 46.92 4.08
C ALA A 649 -42.29 45.86 2.96
N ASP A 650 -43.45 45.27 2.76
CA ASP A 650 -44.17 45.10 1.50
C ASP A 650 -43.71 44.11 0.41
N ALA A 651 -44.73 43.41 -0.07
CA ALA A 651 -44.72 42.29 -0.96
C ALA A 651 -44.80 42.72 -2.42
N SER A 652 -44.16 41.96 -3.32
CA SER A 652 -44.69 41.49 -4.61
C SER A 652 -43.60 41.35 -5.68
N ALA A 653 -42.87 40.23 -5.64
CA ALA A 653 -42.15 39.74 -6.82
C ALA A 653 -42.40 38.23 -6.95
N ARG A 654 -43.18 37.86 -7.97
CA ARG A 654 -43.45 36.46 -8.33
C ARG A 654 -42.12 35.72 -8.55
N PRO A 655 -41.89 34.53 -7.96
CA PRO A 655 -40.66 33.81 -8.19
C PRO A 655 -40.63 33.29 -9.63
N HIS A 656 -39.69 33.80 -10.42
CA HIS A 656 -39.30 33.17 -11.68
C HIS A 656 -38.86 31.73 -11.37
N LYS A 657 -39.62 30.73 -11.85
CA LYS A 657 -39.20 29.32 -11.84
C LYS A 657 -37.90 29.20 -12.64
N ALA A 658 -36.77 29.14 -11.96
CA ALA A 658 -35.52 28.72 -12.55
C ALA A 658 -35.70 27.27 -13.02
N ARG A 659 -35.80 27.06 -14.35
CA ARG A 659 -35.71 25.73 -14.98
C ARG A 659 -34.26 25.24 -14.87
N GLY A 660 -33.80 24.94 -13.65
CA GLY A 660 -32.57 24.21 -13.41
C GLY A 660 -32.83 22.72 -13.59
N ARG A 661 -32.27 22.12 -14.64
CA ARG A 661 -32.30 20.67 -14.83
C ARG A 661 -31.53 20.03 -13.67
N SER A 662 -32.14 19.11 -12.91
CA SER A 662 -31.44 18.41 -11.82
C SER A 662 -30.26 17.66 -12.42
N VAL A 663 -29.02 18.01 -12.05
CA VAL A 663 -27.84 17.25 -12.46
C VAL A 663 -27.79 16.00 -11.58
N ARG A 664 -27.93 14.81 -12.19
CA ARG A 664 -27.65 13.55 -11.49
C ARG A 664 -26.13 13.49 -11.27
N GLN A 665 -25.69 13.26 -10.03
CA GLN A 665 -24.28 13.01 -9.75
C GLN A 665 -24.04 11.50 -9.84
N ILE A 666 -23.02 11.07 -10.59
CA ILE A 666 -22.57 9.67 -10.60
C ILE A 666 -21.26 9.51 -9.84
N GLN A 667 -21.09 8.43 -9.11
CA GLN A 667 -19.82 8.05 -8.49
C GLN A 667 -19.41 6.67 -9.02
N PRO A 668 -18.58 6.61 -10.08
CA PRO A 668 -18.00 5.36 -10.57
C PRO A 668 -17.07 4.75 -9.53
N ARG A 669 -17.22 3.46 -9.25
CA ARG A 669 -16.41 2.69 -8.31
C ARG A 669 -15.97 1.39 -8.95
N LEU A 670 -14.71 1.04 -8.78
CA LEU A 670 -14.19 -0.28 -9.07
C LEU A 670 -13.86 -0.97 -7.75
N ARG A 671 -14.52 -2.09 -7.48
CA ARG A 671 -14.39 -2.84 -6.23
C ARG A 671 -13.77 -4.21 -6.48
N CYS A 672 -12.79 -4.55 -5.66
CA CYS A 672 -12.27 -5.91 -5.57
C CYS A 672 -13.27 -6.80 -4.83
N VAL A 673 -13.77 -7.84 -5.52
CA VAL A 673 -14.69 -8.83 -4.96
C VAL A 673 -13.90 -9.96 -4.31
N SER A 674 -12.92 -10.51 -5.04
CA SER A 674 -11.97 -11.49 -4.52
C SER A 674 -10.54 -10.95 -4.70
N PRO A 675 -9.75 -10.82 -3.62
CA PRO A 675 -8.37 -10.36 -3.71
C PRO A 675 -7.41 -11.48 -4.17
N ALA A 676 -7.86 -12.74 -4.23
CA ALA A 676 -7.00 -13.88 -4.55
C ALA A 676 -6.16 -13.72 -5.82
N PRO A 677 -6.69 -13.24 -6.97
CA PRO A 677 -5.86 -13.05 -8.18
C PRO A 677 -4.74 -12.03 -8.02
N TRP A 678 -4.90 -11.07 -7.11
CA TRP A 678 -3.91 -10.03 -6.81
C TRP A 678 -2.87 -10.48 -5.79
N LEU A 679 -3.29 -11.30 -4.82
CA LEU A 679 -2.44 -11.81 -3.76
C LEU A 679 -1.59 -13.00 -4.24
N ALA A 680 -2.17 -13.95 -4.97
CA ALA A 680 -1.49 -15.19 -5.38
C ALA A 680 -0.13 -14.99 -6.08
N PRO A 681 0.07 -14.02 -7.01
CA PRO A 681 1.39 -13.75 -7.58
C PRO A 681 2.42 -13.31 -6.52
N ARG A 682 1.99 -12.59 -5.48
CA ARG A 682 2.86 -12.12 -4.40
C ARG A 682 3.21 -13.21 -3.41
N LEU A 683 2.28 -14.14 -3.17
CA LEU A 683 2.51 -15.34 -2.35
C LEU A 683 3.56 -16.23 -3.02
N ARG A 684 3.36 -16.56 -4.30
CA ARG A 684 4.28 -17.39 -5.12
C ARG A 684 5.67 -16.79 -5.31
N ALA A 685 5.78 -15.46 -5.28
CA ALA A 685 7.07 -14.77 -5.40
C ALA A 685 7.91 -14.80 -4.11
N SER A 686 7.32 -15.15 -2.96
CA SER A 686 8.08 -15.34 -1.72
C SER A 686 8.69 -16.75 -1.67
N HIS A 687 9.78 -16.92 -0.93
CA HIS A 687 10.32 -18.26 -0.66
C HIS A 687 9.37 -19.06 0.22
N ALA A 688 8.81 -18.44 1.27
CA ALA A 688 7.77 -19.05 2.10
C ALA A 688 6.84 -17.98 2.68
N ILE A 689 5.57 -18.32 2.85
CA ILE A 689 4.59 -17.43 3.49
C ILE A 689 3.79 -18.16 4.57
N LEU A 690 3.75 -17.55 5.76
CA LEU A 690 3.07 -18.07 6.93
C LEU A 690 1.97 -17.09 7.33
N LEU A 691 0.72 -17.47 7.10
CA LEU A 691 -0.48 -16.72 7.44
C LEU A 691 -1.05 -17.30 8.73
N PHE A 692 -1.06 -16.54 9.82
CA PHE A 692 -1.51 -17.03 11.11
C PHE A 692 -2.44 -16.07 11.84
N SER A 693 -3.39 -16.63 12.59
CA SER A 693 -4.45 -15.88 13.26
C SER A 693 -5.20 -16.77 14.27
N ALA A 694 -5.87 -16.18 15.24
CA ALA A 694 -6.76 -16.91 16.16
C ALA A 694 -8.13 -17.29 15.57
N THR A 695 -8.50 -16.68 14.44
CA THR A 695 -9.83 -16.80 13.84
C THR A 695 -9.66 -17.07 12.35
N LEU A 696 -9.43 -18.34 11.98
CA LEU A 696 -9.31 -18.76 10.56
C LEU A 696 -10.30 -19.88 10.19
N ASN A 697 -11.24 -20.19 11.07
CA ASN A 697 -12.34 -21.11 10.80
C ASN A 697 -13.48 -20.37 10.05
N PRO A 698 -13.94 -20.86 8.87
CA PRO A 698 -13.49 -22.07 8.19
C PRO A 698 -12.24 -21.85 7.32
N PRO A 699 -11.31 -22.82 7.28
CA PRO A 699 -10.05 -22.68 6.54
C PRO A 699 -10.26 -22.43 5.05
N ALA A 700 -11.30 -23.04 4.47
CA ALA A 700 -11.66 -22.90 3.07
C ALA A 700 -11.85 -21.45 2.64
N TYR A 701 -12.47 -20.64 3.50
CA TYR A 701 -12.75 -19.23 3.22
C TYR A 701 -11.45 -18.43 3.07
N HIS A 702 -10.53 -18.61 4.00
CA HIS A 702 -9.24 -17.92 3.97
C HIS A 702 -8.34 -18.46 2.86
N HIS A 703 -8.28 -19.77 2.68
CA HIS A 703 -7.45 -20.38 1.64
C HIS A 703 -7.82 -19.87 0.25
N ARG A 704 -9.11 -19.91 -0.11
CA ARG A 704 -9.58 -19.48 -1.42
C ARG A 704 -9.44 -17.98 -1.65
N LEU A 705 -9.91 -17.14 -0.71
CA LEU A 705 -9.90 -15.69 -0.92
C LEU A 705 -8.53 -15.04 -0.76
N LEU A 706 -7.59 -15.67 -0.05
CA LEU A 706 -6.19 -15.23 -0.03
C LEU A 706 -5.41 -15.69 -1.26
N GLY A 707 -5.95 -16.65 -2.03
CA GLY A 707 -5.32 -17.16 -3.24
C GLY A 707 -4.18 -18.13 -2.95
N LEU A 708 -4.29 -18.94 -1.90
CA LEU A 708 -3.29 -19.96 -1.57
C LEU A 708 -3.27 -21.08 -2.63
N ALA A 709 -2.08 -21.65 -2.78
CA ALA A 709 -1.82 -22.85 -3.57
C ALA A 709 -2.60 -24.05 -3.03
N ASP A 710 -2.95 -24.99 -3.90
CA ASP A 710 -3.73 -26.18 -3.52
C ASP A 710 -2.99 -27.06 -2.50
N ASP A 711 -1.66 -27.06 -2.52
CA ASP A 711 -0.80 -27.80 -1.60
C ASP A 711 -0.40 -27.00 -0.34
N ALA A 712 -1.00 -25.81 -0.13
CA ALA A 712 -0.80 -25.02 1.07
C ALA A 712 -1.15 -25.82 2.34
N VAL A 713 -0.28 -25.75 3.34
CA VAL A 713 -0.43 -26.52 4.58
C VAL A 713 -1.45 -25.82 5.48
N TRP A 714 -2.46 -26.55 5.93
CA TRP A 714 -3.36 -26.10 6.99
C TRP A 714 -2.94 -26.67 8.34
N LEU A 715 -2.85 -25.81 9.35
CA LEU A 715 -2.64 -26.18 10.74
C LEU A 715 -3.70 -25.53 11.60
N SER A 716 -4.34 -26.30 12.49
CA SER A 716 -5.14 -25.77 13.58
C SER A 716 -4.54 -26.27 14.88
N VAL A 717 -4.19 -25.34 15.76
CA VAL A 717 -3.54 -25.61 17.04
C VAL A 717 -4.59 -25.53 18.15
N ASP A 718 -4.58 -26.51 19.05
CA ASP A 718 -5.50 -26.52 20.18
C ASP A 718 -5.28 -25.30 21.08
N SER A 719 -6.39 -24.83 21.67
CA SER A 719 -6.35 -23.71 22.61
C SER A 719 -5.59 -24.11 23.88
N PRO A 720 -4.70 -23.25 24.41
CA PRO A 720 -4.14 -23.44 25.74
C PRO A 720 -5.20 -23.21 26.84
N PHE A 721 -6.34 -22.61 26.49
CA PHE A 721 -7.44 -22.33 27.43
C PHE A 721 -8.42 -23.50 27.53
N SER A 722 -8.97 -23.67 28.73
CA SER A 722 -9.99 -24.67 29.05
C SER A 722 -11.40 -24.08 29.02
N ALA A 723 -12.39 -24.89 28.64
CA ALA A 723 -13.80 -24.54 28.75
C ALA A 723 -14.22 -24.15 30.19
N ALA A 724 -13.49 -24.63 31.22
CA ALA A 724 -13.74 -24.29 32.61
C ALA A 724 -13.48 -22.80 32.96
N GLN A 725 -12.66 -22.10 32.16
CA GLN A 725 -12.35 -20.68 32.37
C GLN A 725 -13.48 -19.76 31.90
N VAL A 726 -14.27 -20.19 30.92
CA VAL A 726 -15.31 -19.35 30.31
C VAL A 726 -16.63 -20.07 30.26
N GLN A 727 -17.60 -19.54 31.00
CA GLN A 727 -18.97 -19.95 30.84
C GLN A 727 -19.56 -19.25 29.60
N VAL A 728 -19.76 -20.01 28.53
CA VAL A 728 -20.41 -19.52 27.31
C VAL A 728 -21.88 -19.95 27.34
N SER A 729 -22.81 -19.01 27.28
CA SER A 729 -24.25 -19.26 27.26
C SER A 729 -24.88 -18.72 25.98
N ARG A 730 -25.70 -19.52 25.30
CA ARG A 730 -26.47 -19.13 24.11
C ARG A 730 -27.90 -18.84 24.50
N HIS A 731 -28.45 -17.71 24.03
CA HIS A 731 -29.80 -17.28 24.39
C HIS A 731 -30.69 -17.30 23.15
N ARG A 732 -31.85 -17.96 23.26
CA ARG A 732 -32.88 -18.02 22.18
C ARG A 732 -33.69 -16.73 22.09
N LEU A 733 -33.03 -15.62 21.79
CA LEU A 733 -33.64 -14.30 21.56
C LEU A 733 -33.38 -13.88 20.11
N SER A 734 -34.36 -13.29 19.43
CA SER A 734 -34.14 -12.76 18.07
C SER A 734 -33.59 -11.34 18.14
N THR A 735 -32.45 -11.07 17.50
CA THR A 735 -31.89 -9.71 17.34
C THR A 735 -32.14 -9.10 15.97
N ARG A 736 -33.01 -9.74 15.17
CA ARG A 736 -33.38 -9.27 13.82
C ARG A 736 -34.10 -7.94 13.91
N LEU A 737 -33.94 -7.13 12.87
CA LEU A 737 -34.51 -5.77 12.81
C LEU A 737 -35.99 -5.72 13.25
N ARG A 738 -36.82 -6.64 12.76
CA ARG A 738 -38.26 -6.73 13.07
C ARG A 738 -38.59 -7.09 14.53
N ASP A 739 -37.65 -7.72 15.24
CA ASP A 739 -37.85 -8.25 16.60
C ASP A 739 -37.08 -7.42 17.66
N ARG A 740 -36.40 -6.33 17.26
CA ARG A 740 -35.53 -5.55 18.15
C ARG A 740 -36.28 -4.93 19.32
N ASP A 741 -37.44 -4.32 19.08
CA ASP A 741 -38.22 -3.68 20.14
C ASP A 741 -38.65 -4.70 21.21
N ALA A 742 -39.11 -5.89 20.77
CA ALA A 742 -39.51 -6.97 21.65
C ALA A 742 -38.33 -7.62 22.41
N SER A 743 -37.13 -7.61 21.84
CA SER A 743 -35.94 -8.21 22.46
C SER A 743 -35.21 -7.29 23.45
N CYS A 744 -35.45 -5.97 23.43
CA CYS A 744 -34.73 -5.01 24.28
C CYS A 744 -34.87 -5.33 25.77
N ARG A 745 -36.10 -5.55 26.25
CA ARG A 745 -36.37 -5.86 27.66
C ARG A 745 -35.75 -7.20 28.11
N PRO A 746 -35.96 -8.34 27.41
CA PRO A 746 -35.30 -9.59 27.75
C PRO A 746 -33.77 -9.50 27.82
N ILE A 747 -33.14 -8.74 26.92
CA ILE A 747 -31.68 -8.53 26.91
C ILE A 747 -31.23 -7.71 28.12
N ALA A 748 -31.91 -6.60 28.41
CA ALA A 748 -31.59 -5.76 29.57
C ALA A 748 -31.77 -6.51 30.89
N GLU A 749 -32.83 -7.33 31.02
CA GLU A 749 -33.04 -8.19 32.19
C GLU A 749 -31.94 -9.25 32.33
N LEU A 750 -31.49 -9.85 31.23
CA LEU A 750 -30.35 -10.79 31.22
C LEU A 750 -29.06 -10.09 31.70
N MET A 751 -28.76 -8.91 31.18
CA MET A 751 -27.59 -8.12 31.57
C MET A 751 -27.63 -7.76 33.06
N ALA A 752 -28.79 -7.28 33.54
CA ALA A 752 -28.96 -6.93 34.95
C ALA A 752 -28.81 -8.14 35.87
N ARG A 753 -29.39 -9.30 35.53
CA ARG A 753 -29.23 -10.53 36.31
C ARG A 753 -27.76 -10.96 36.37
N GLN A 754 -27.08 -11.02 35.24
CA GLN A 754 -25.67 -11.41 35.18
C GLN A 754 -24.79 -10.45 36.00
N TYR A 755 -25.00 -9.14 35.84
CA TYR A 755 -24.23 -8.15 36.58
C TYR A 755 -24.45 -8.26 38.10
N ARG A 756 -25.69 -8.46 38.57
CA ARG A 756 -26.00 -8.62 40.00
C ARG A 756 -25.41 -9.91 40.58
N GLN A 757 -25.31 -10.98 39.78
CA GLN A 757 -24.68 -12.23 40.21
C GLN A 757 -23.16 -12.10 40.35
N ARG A 758 -22.51 -11.37 39.44
CA ARG A 758 -21.07 -11.12 39.47
C ARG A 758 -20.76 -9.69 39.03
N PRO A 759 -20.76 -8.71 39.96
CA PRO A 759 -20.40 -7.33 39.63
C PRO A 759 -18.96 -7.23 39.11
N GLY A 760 -18.74 -6.35 38.14
CA GLY A 760 -17.44 -6.13 37.50
C GLY A 760 -17.60 -5.47 36.15
N ASN A 761 -16.54 -5.51 35.33
CA ASN A 761 -16.57 -4.91 34.01
C ASN A 761 -17.09 -5.86 32.94
N TYR A 762 -18.10 -5.39 32.21
CA TYR A 762 -18.67 -6.07 31.05
C TYR A 762 -18.63 -5.19 29.81
N LEU A 763 -18.57 -5.82 28.64
CA LEU A 763 -18.68 -5.15 27.35
C LEU A 763 -19.80 -5.79 26.53
N ALA A 764 -20.77 -4.97 26.14
CA ALA A 764 -21.94 -5.37 25.36
C ALA A 764 -21.82 -4.87 23.92
N PHE A 765 -21.98 -5.79 22.97
CA PHE A 765 -21.83 -5.55 21.53
C PHE A 765 -23.15 -5.71 20.79
N PHE A 766 -23.48 -4.71 19.96
CA PHE A 766 -24.71 -4.64 19.19
C PHE A 766 -24.45 -4.42 17.70
N SER A 767 -25.44 -4.73 16.86
CA SER A 767 -25.33 -4.56 15.39
C SER A 767 -25.38 -3.10 14.91
N SER A 768 -25.88 -2.18 15.74
CA SER A 768 -26.02 -0.77 15.35
C SER A 768 -26.13 0.14 16.56
N PHE A 769 -25.80 1.41 16.38
CA PHE A 769 -25.98 2.45 17.39
C PHE A 769 -27.44 2.57 17.85
N ALA A 770 -28.40 2.45 16.94
CA ALA A 770 -29.82 2.54 17.31
C ALA A 770 -30.22 1.42 18.28
N TYR A 771 -29.82 0.18 17.98
CA TYR A 771 -30.16 -0.95 18.84
C TYR A 771 -29.42 -0.92 20.17
N LEU A 772 -28.15 -0.48 20.14
CA LEU A 772 -27.37 -0.21 21.34
C LEU A 772 -28.10 0.77 22.27
N GLU A 773 -28.54 1.92 21.74
CA GLU A 773 -29.22 2.96 22.53
C GLU A 773 -30.56 2.46 23.09
N GLN A 774 -31.33 1.68 22.32
CA GLN A 774 -32.58 1.08 22.79
C GLN A 774 -32.34 0.20 24.02
N VAL A 775 -31.41 -0.77 23.93
CA VAL A 775 -31.13 -1.70 25.02
C VAL A 775 -30.50 -1.00 26.23
N ALA A 776 -29.57 -0.08 26.00
CA ALA A 776 -28.92 0.68 27.06
C ALA A 776 -29.92 1.56 27.83
N SER A 777 -30.88 2.17 27.12
CA SER A 777 -31.96 2.95 27.73
C SER A 777 -32.94 2.06 28.50
N THR A 778 -33.29 0.88 27.97
CA THR A 778 -34.10 -0.11 28.71
C THR A 778 -33.38 -0.58 29.97
N LEU A 779 -32.07 -0.83 29.92
CA LEU A 779 -31.28 -1.18 31.11
C LEU A 779 -31.28 -0.05 32.14
N GLN A 780 -31.11 1.21 31.70
CA GLN A 780 -31.13 2.37 32.61
C GLN A 780 -32.44 2.49 33.38
N GLN A 781 -33.56 2.14 32.73
CA GLN A 781 -34.89 2.15 33.34
C GLN A 781 -35.12 0.97 34.29
N LEU A 782 -34.64 -0.23 33.94
CA LEU A 782 -34.86 -1.45 34.72
C LEU A 782 -33.88 -1.65 35.87
N ALA A 783 -32.67 -1.10 35.74
CA ALA A 783 -31.57 -1.28 36.69
C ALA A 783 -30.70 -0.01 36.73
N PRO A 784 -31.23 1.13 37.23
CA PRO A 784 -30.51 2.40 37.27
C PRO A 784 -29.25 2.37 38.14
N GLU A 785 -29.12 1.38 39.02
CA GLU A 785 -27.95 1.17 39.88
C GLU A 785 -26.72 0.67 39.11
N ILE A 786 -26.88 0.13 37.91
CA ILE A 786 -25.76 -0.45 37.13
C ILE A 786 -25.06 0.66 36.36
N PRO A 787 -23.76 0.93 36.62
CA PRO A 787 -23.01 1.90 35.85
C PRO A 787 -22.91 1.48 34.39
N GLN A 788 -23.23 2.40 33.48
CA GLN A 788 -23.14 2.15 32.03
C GLN A 788 -22.54 3.34 31.29
N TRP A 789 -21.84 3.06 30.19
CA TRP A 789 -21.33 4.07 29.27
C TRP A 789 -21.40 3.57 27.83
N ARG A 790 -21.57 4.50 26.88
CA ARG A 790 -21.99 4.17 25.50
C ARG A 790 -20.99 4.70 24.49
N GLN A 791 -20.72 3.90 23.46
CA GLN A 791 -20.05 4.36 22.25
C GLN A 791 -20.97 5.30 21.46
N THR A 792 -20.46 6.47 21.06
CA THR A 792 -21.17 7.41 20.18
C THR A 792 -20.63 7.33 18.75
N ARG A 793 -21.41 7.79 17.77
CA ARG A 793 -21.04 7.72 16.34
C ARG A 793 -19.77 8.51 15.99
N ALA A 794 -19.49 9.57 16.73
CA ALA A 794 -18.43 10.54 16.43
C ALA A 794 -17.37 10.63 17.54
N MET A 795 -17.02 9.50 18.17
CA MET A 795 -15.95 9.49 19.17
C MET A 795 -14.57 9.79 18.55
N THR A 796 -13.94 10.85 19.04
CA THR A 796 -12.53 11.18 18.84
C THR A 796 -11.62 10.10 19.43
N GLU A 797 -10.34 10.07 19.03
CA GLU A 797 -9.37 9.11 19.57
C GLU A 797 -9.19 9.26 21.09
N ALA A 798 -9.25 10.49 21.60
CA ALA A 798 -9.20 10.79 23.03
C ALA A 798 -10.42 10.21 23.77
N GLU A 799 -11.63 10.36 23.23
CA GLU A 799 -12.85 9.79 23.81
C GLU A 799 -12.84 8.26 23.76
N ARG A 800 -12.32 7.65 22.69
CA ARG A 800 -12.14 6.20 22.60
C ARG A 800 -11.17 5.69 23.66
N THR A 801 -10.06 6.39 23.84
CA THR A 801 -9.09 6.10 24.89
C THR A 801 -9.75 6.21 26.27
N GLY A 802 -10.51 7.27 26.52
CA GLY A 802 -11.27 7.45 27.75
C GLY A 802 -12.36 6.38 27.97
N PHE A 803 -12.99 5.86 26.92
CA PHE A 803 -13.91 4.71 27.00
C PHE A 803 -13.19 3.46 27.51
N ILE A 804 -12.01 3.17 26.96
CA ILE A 804 -11.20 1.99 27.32
C ILE A 804 -10.60 2.11 28.72
N GLN A 805 -10.14 3.29 29.11
CA GLN A 805 -9.51 3.54 30.41
C GLN A 805 -10.45 3.30 31.61
N ARG A 806 -11.78 3.25 31.39
CA ARG A 806 -12.76 2.89 32.43
C ARG A 806 -12.69 1.42 32.85
N PHE A 807 -12.13 0.55 32.01
CA PHE A 807 -11.93 -0.87 32.30
C PHE A 807 -10.67 -1.06 33.17
N THR A 808 -10.77 -0.70 34.45
CA THR A 808 -9.75 -0.92 35.48
C THR A 808 -9.97 -2.28 36.18
N PRO A 809 -8.95 -2.89 36.81
CA PRO A 809 -9.11 -4.18 37.49
C PRO A 809 -10.22 -4.21 38.56
N GLU A 810 -10.46 -3.08 39.23
CA GLU A 810 -11.50 -2.88 40.25
C GLU A 810 -12.79 -2.25 39.69
N GLY A 811 -12.80 -1.94 38.39
CA GLY A 811 -13.90 -1.26 37.72
C GLY A 811 -15.18 -2.10 37.71
N GLN A 812 -16.33 -1.41 37.76
CA GLN A 812 -17.63 -2.04 37.71
C GLN A 812 -18.55 -1.28 36.77
N GLY A 813 -19.14 -1.99 35.81
CA GLY A 813 -20.15 -1.46 34.91
C GLY A 813 -20.18 -2.13 33.55
N ILE A 814 -21.06 -1.65 32.69
CA ILE A 814 -21.29 -2.20 31.35
C ILE A 814 -20.99 -1.13 30.30
N GLY A 815 -19.92 -1.36 29.52
CA GLY A 815 -19.67 -0.60 28.31
C GLY A 815 -20.54 -1.09 27.17
N PHE A 816 -21.14 -0.18 26.40
CA PHE A 816 -21.96 -0.48 25.24
C PHE A 816 -21.23 -0.06 23.97
N ALA A 817 -21.03 -0.99 23.02
CA ALA A 817 -20.32 -0.76 21.77
C ALA A 817 -21.01 -1.43 20.56
N VAL A 818 -20.69 -0.96 19.36
CA VAL A 818 -21.13 -1.57 18.10
C VAL A 818 -20.08 -2.59 17.66
N LEU A 819 -20.52 -3.81 17.32
CA LEU A 819 -19.65 -4.87 16.83
C LEU A 819 -19.05 -4.50 15.47
N GLY A 820 -17.75 -4.73 15.28
CA GLY A 820 -17.03 -4.30 14.07
C GLY A 820 -16.64 -2.81 14.05
N GLY A 821 -16.90 -2.08 15.13
CA GLY A 821 -16.36 -0.74 15.35
C GLY A 821 -15.01 -0.74 16.09
N ALA A 822 -14.56 0.44 16.50
CA ALA A 822 -13.28 0.69 17.17
C ALA A 822 -12.99 -0.21 18.39
N PHE A 823 -14.04 -0.71 19.05
CA PHE A 823 -13.92 -1.48 20.28
C PHE A 823 -14.04 -2.99 20.10
N GLY A 824 -14.49 -3.45 18.92
CA GLY A 824 -14.53 -4.88 18.58
C GLY A 824 -13.15 -5.45 18.25
N GLU A 825 -12.21 -4.58 17.91
CA GLU A 825 -10.90 -4.87 17.34
C GLU A 825 -9.78 -4.12 18.11
N GLY A 826 -8.62 -4.73 18.36
CA GLY A 826 -7.42 -4.02 18.85
C GLY A 826 -7.31 -3.58 20.33
N ILE A 827 -8.32 -3.70 21.20
CA ILE A 827 -8.18 -3.37 22.64
C ILE A 827 -7.49 -4.50 23.42
N ASP A 828 -6.65 -4.19 24.41
CA ASP A 828 -6.20 -5.19 25.38
C ASP A 828 -6.73 -4.91 26.78
N LEU A 829 -7.51 -5.84 27.33
CA LEU A 829 -8.18 -5.76 28.64
C LEU A 829 -7.88 -7.03 29.45
N PRO A 830 -6.63 -7.24 29.92
CA PRO A 830 -6.23 -8.46 30.60
C PRO A 830 -6.76 -8.55 32.04
N GLY A 831 -6.84 -9.77 32.58
CA GLY A 831 -7.22 -10.03 33.96
C GLY A 831 -8.67 -9.65 34.26
N SER A 832 -8.91 -9.03 35.42
CA SER A 832 -10.26 -8.62 35.84
C SER A 832 -10.78 -7.36 35.15
N ARG A 833 -10.01 -6.76 34.23
CA ARG A 833 -10.45 -5.57 33.48
C ARG A 833 -11.65 -5.85 32.58
N LEU A 834 -11.88 -7.09 32.16
CA LEU A 834 -13.08 -7.51 31.44
C LEU A 834 -13.49 -8.92 31.86
N ILE A 835 -14.49 -9.04 32.72
CA ILE A 835 -14.94 -10.34 33.26
C ILE A 835 -16.10 -10.96 32.47
N GLY A 836 -16.69 -10.23 31.53
CA GLY A 836 -17.70 -10.80 30.67
C GLY A 836 -18.06 -9.97 29.44
N ALA A 837 -18.67 -10.65 28.47
CA ALA A 837 -19.13 -10.04 27.22
C ALA A 837 -20.57 -10.46 26.90
N PHE A 838 -21.35 -9.50 26.41
CA PHE A 838 -22.67 -9.75 25.83
C PHE A 838 -22.60 -9.49 24.32
N ILE A 839 -22.89 -10.51 23.51
CA ILE A 839 -22.87 -10.41 22.05
C ILE A 839 -24.31 -10.52 21.54
N ALA A 840 -24.97 -9.40 21.30
CA ALA A 840 -26.36 -9.32 20.86
C ALA A 840 -26.49 -9.16 19.34
N THR A 841 -25.69 -9.92 18.59
CA THR A 841 -25.71 -9.95 17.12
C THR A 841 -24.78 -11.05 16.57
N LEU A 842 -24.99 -11.49 15.33
CA LEU A 842 -24.03 -12.29 14.57
C LEU A 842 -22.96 -11.44 13.85
N GLY A 843 -23.00 -10.11 13.98
CA GLY A 843 -22.03 -9.23 13.32
C GLY A 843 -22.14 -9.18 11.80
N LEU A 844 -23.25 -9.69 11.25
CA LEU A 844 -23.52 -9.68 9.81
C LEU A 844 -23.51 -8.24 9.30
N ALA A 845 -22.93 -8.03 8.12
CA ALA A 845 -23.05 -6.76 7.42
C ALA A 845 -24.55 -6.44 7.18
N GLY A 846 -24.89 -5.16 7.19
CA GLY A 846 -26.25 -4.72 6.89
C GLY A 846 -26.67 -5.17 5.48
N PHE A 847 -27.94 -5.51 5.31
CA PHE A 847 -28.49 -5.72 3.98
C PHE A 847 -28.39 -4.41 3.22
N SER A 848 -27.73 -4.45 2.07
CA SER A 848 -27.59 -3.29 1.21
C SER A 848 -27.50 -3.79 -0.23
N PRO A 849 -28.05 -3.06 -1.22
CA PRO A 849 -27.96 -3.45 -2.62
C PRO A 849 -26.52 -3.75 -3.08
N GLU A 850 -25.55 -3.09 -2.45
CA GLU A 850 -24.13 -3.22 -2.76
C GLU A 850 -23.50 -4.49 -2.20
N ASN A 851 -23.93 -4.92 -1.02
CA ASN A 851 -23.50 -6.20 -0.47
C ASN A 851 -24.12 -7.35 -1.27
N GLU A 852 -25.35 -7.18 -1.77
CA GLU A 852 -25.99 -8.17 -2.64
C GLU A 852 -25.33 -8.25 -4.03
N ALA A 853 -24.99 -7.12 -4.65
CA ALA A 853 -24.23 -7.11 -5.91
C ALA A 853 -22.84 -7.75 -5.74
N LEU A 854 -22.14 -7.41 -4.65
CA LEU A 854 -20.86 -8.02 -4.30
C LEU A 854 -20.99 -9.54 -4.12
N LYS A 855 -22.04 -9.99 -3.43
CA LYS A 855 -22.33 -11.41 -3.21
C LYS A 855 -22.60 -12.14 -4.52
N GLN A 856 -23.44 -11.59 -5.39
CA GLN A 856 -23.74 -12.19 -6.70
C GLN A 856 -22.46 -12.36 -7.52
N ARG A 857 -21.62 -11.31 -7.57
CA ARG A 857 -20.34 -11.38 -8.26
C ARG A 857 -19.38 -12.38 -7.62
N LEU A 858 -19.38 -12.48 -6.30
CA LEU A 858 -18.58 -13.46 -5.57
C LEU A 858 -19.02 -14.90 -5.86
N ALA A 859 -20.33 -15.15 -6.02
CA ALA A 859 -20.84 -16.47 -6.41
C ALA A 859 -20.27 -16.90 -7.77
N THR A 860 -20.36 -16.03 -8.78
CA THR A 860 -19.77 -16.28 -10.10
C THR A 860 -18.26 -16.56 -10.01
N TRP A 861 -17.53 -15.76 -9.23
CA TRP A 861 -16.10 -15.98 -9.04
C TRP A 861 -15.78 -17.32 -8.36
N LEU A 862 -16.54 -17.71 -7.33
CA LEU A 862 -16.36 -18.98 -6.61
C LEU A 862 -16.62 -20.19 -7.51
N ASP A 863 -17.64 -20.12 -8.37
CA ASP A 863 -17.95 -21.18 -9.34
C ASP A 863 -16.82 -21.32 -10.37
N ASN A 864 -16.35 -20.19 -10.91
CA ASN A 864 -15.22 -20.18 -11.84
C ASN A 864 -13.91 -20.66 -11.18
N ASP A 865 -13.65 -20.30 -9.91
CA ASP A 865 -12.49 -20.80 -9.16
C ASP A 865 -12.57 -22.30 -8.94
N ALA A 866 -13.75 -22.83 -8.60
CA ALA A 866 -13.96 -24.26 -8.47
C ALA A 866 -13.72 -25.01 -9.79
N GLN A 867 -14.13 -24.45 -10.92
CA GLN A 867 -13.85 -25.02 -12.24
C GLN A 867 -12.36 -24.96 -12.60
N ARG A 868 -11.68 -23.85 -12.34
CA ARG A 868 -10.24 -23.71 -12.59
C ARG A 868 -9.41 -24.73 -11.81
N ARG A 869 -9.77 -24.99 -10.55
CA ARG A 869 -9.06 -25.96 -9.68
C ARG A 869 -9.44 -27.42 -9.96
N SER A 870 -10.58 -27.69 -10.60
CA SER A 870 -11.00 -29.06 -10.94
C SER A 870 -10.49 -29.55 -12.29
N GLN A 871 -9.92 -28.65 -13.12
CA GLN A 871 -9.31 -28.98 -14.40
C GLN A 871 -7.79 -29.20 -14.21
N PRO A 872 -7.28 -30.44 -14.30
CA PRO A 872 -5.86 -30.70 -14.22
C PRO A 872 -5.20 -30.41 -15.58
N GLU A 873 -4.90 -29.15 -15.87
CA GLU A 873 -4.05 -28.80 -17.02
C GLU A 873 -2.79 -28.04 -16.58
N GLN A 874 -1.64 -28.69 -16.87
CA GLN A 874 -0.30 -28.10 -17.00
C GLN A 874 0.38 -27.53 -15.75
N ALA A 875 0.39 -28.29 -14.65
CA ALA A 875 1.49 -28.14 -13.69
C ALA A 875 2.78 -28.72 -14.33
N GLU A 876 3.65 -27.86 -14.86
CA GLU A 876 5.05 -28.22 -15.13
C GLU A 876 5.70 -28.65 -13.82
N GLY A 877 5.69 -29.94 -13.53
CA GLY A 877 6.26 -30.53 -12.32
C GLY A 877 6.44 -32.03 -12.47
N ASP A 878 7.60 -32.52 -12.01
CA ASP A 878 8.04 -33.92 -12.08
C ASP A 878 6.95 -34.88 -11.54
N PRO A 879 6.49 -35.87 -12.34
CA PRO A 879 5.43 -36.81 -11.94
C PRO A 879 5.81 -37.78 -10.80
N HIS A 880 7.05 -37.76 -10.30
CA HIS A 880 7.57 -38.81 -9.39
C HIS A 880 7.76 -38.43 -7.91
N ASP A 881 7.26 -37.28 -7.42
CA ASP A 881 7.31 -36.97 -5.98
C ASP A 881 6.13 -37.57 -5.19
N ASP A 882 6.30 -38.83 -4.77
CA ASP A 882 5.33 -39.65 -4.00
C ASP A 882 5.20 -39.23 -2.52
N THR A 883 5.75 -38.07 -2.12
CA THR A 883 5.73 -37.57 -0.72
C THR A 883 4.62 -36.56 -0.43
N ARG A 884 3.79 -36.19 -1.41
CA ARG A 884 2.65 -35.28 -1.22
C ARG A 884 1.49 -36.01 -0.55
N ALA A 885 1.32 -35.76 0.75
CA ALA A 885 0.13 -36.17 1.49
C ALA A 885 -1.15 -35.73 0.74
N PRO A 886 -2.22 -36.54 0.73
CA PRO A 886 -3.43 -36.25 -0.04
C PRO A 886 -4.02 -34.90 0.36
N TYR A 887 -4.33 -34.09 -0.67
CA TYR A 887 -4.91 -32.75 -0.56
C TYR A 887 -6.12 -32.76 0.39
N PRO A 888 -6.22 -31.84 1.35
CA PRO A 888 -7.48 -31.64 2.05
C PRO A 888 -8.50 -31.16 1.02
N VAL A 889 -9.58 -31.93 0.82
CA VAL A 889 -10.72 -31.50 0.00
C VAL A 889 -11.29 -30.25 0.67
N ILE A 890 -10.93 -29.08 0.15
CA ILE A 890 -11.40 -27.80 0.67
C ILE A 890 -12.90 -27.73 0.39
N GLN A 891 -13.68 -27.59 1.46
CA GLN A 891 -15.14 -27.57 1.37
C GLN A 891 -15.62 -26.50 0.38
N PRO A 892 -16.68 -26.79 -0.40
CA PRO A 892 -17.27 -25.79 -1.28
C PRO A 892 -17.73 -24.60 -0.43
N LEU A 893 -17.44 -23.40 -0.93
CA LEU A 893 -17.86 -22.15 -0.32
C LEU A 893 -19.15 -21.68 -0.99
N ASN A 894 -20.06 -21.12 -0.19
CA ASN A 894 -21.19 -20.37 -0.72
C ASN A 894 -20.96 -18.86 -0.52
N ALA A 895 -21.52 -18.06 -1.43
CA ALA A 895 -21.29 -16.62 -1.43
C ALA A 895 -22.00 -15.89 -0.26
N ASP A 896 -23.16 -16.37 0.19
CA ASP A 896 -23.88 -15.80 1.34
C ASP A 896 -23.02 -15.83 2.61
N ASP A 897 -22.41 -16.98 2.92
CA ASP A 897 -21.58 -17.14 4.10
C ASP A 897 -20.27 -16.37 3.97
N CYS A 898 -19.65 -16.35 2.78
CA CYS A 898 -18.44 -15.57 2.53
C CYS A 898 -18.66 -14.06 2.63
N THR A 899 -19.87 -13.58 2.32
CA THR A 899 -20.23 -12.17 2.35
C THR A 899 -20.67 -11.74 3.75
N TYR A 900 -21.46 -12.57 4.44
CA TYR A 900 -22.13 -12.18 5.68
C TYR A 900 -21.67 -12.99 6.89
N LEU A 901 -21.74 -14.32 6.82
CA LEU A 901 -21.60 -15.19 7.99
C LEU A 901 -20.16 -15.24 8.51
N TYR A 902 -19.19 -15.62 7.67
CA TYR A 902 -17.80 -15.81 8.11
C TYR A 902 -17.15 -14.52 8.61
N PRO A 903 -17.28 -13.35 7.93
CA PRO A 903 -16.79 -12.09 8.48
C PRO A 903 -17.50 -11.71 9.79
N GLY A 904 -18.81 -11.95 9.87
CA GLY A 904 -19.60 -11.66 11.07
C GLY A 904 -19.15 -12.49 12.28
N LEU A 905 -18.99 -13.79 12.10
CA LEU A 905 -18.53 -14.70 13.16
C LEU A 905 -17.08 -14.43 13.56
N THR A 906 -16.21 -14.05 12.62
CA THR A 906 -14.85 -13.59 12.95
C THR A 906 -14.89 -12.43 13.94
N ARG A 907 -15.74 -11.42 13.69
CA ARG A 907 -15.91 -10.28 14.63
C ARG A 907 -16.47 -10.72 15.97
N VAL A 908 -17.45 -11.63 15.98
CA VAL A 908 -18.02 -12.19 17.23
C VAL A 908 -16.93 -12.85 18.06
N VAL A 909 -16.14 -13.75 17.47
CA VAL A 909 -15.08 -14.48 18.18
C VAL A 909 -13.99 -13.53 18.66
N GLN A 910 -13.61 -12.52 17.87
CA GLN A 910 -12.64 -11.52 18.29
C GLN A 910 -13.12 -10.66 19.46
N ALA A 911 -14.39 -10.25 19.45
CA ALA A 911 -14.97 -9.46 20.51
C ALA A 911 -15.13 -10.27 21.81
N ALA A 912 -15.65 -11.49 21.69
CA ALA A 912 -15.92 -12.37 22.82
C ALA A 912 -14.63 -12.98 23.39
N GLY A 913 -13.65 -13.30 22.55
CA GLY A 913 -12.32 -13.78 22.96
C GLY A 913 -11.44 -12.74 23.66
N ARG A 914 -11.95 -11.54 23.94
CA ARG A 914 -11.30 -10.53 24.80
C ARG A 914 -11.41 -10.84 26.28
N VAL A 915 -12.41 -11.64 26.66
CA VAL A 915 -12.67 -12.02 28.05
C VAL A 915 -11.53 -12.87 28.64
N ILE A 916 -10.75 -13.55 27.79
CA ILE A 916 -9.61 -14.37 28.20
C ILE A 916 -8.35 -13.97 27.44
N ARG A 917 -7.28 -13.69 28.17
CA ARG A 917 -5.92 -13.42 27.68
C ARG A 917 -4.88 -14.34 28.30
N SER A 918 -5.10 -14.76 29.55
CA SER A 918 -4.21 -15.63 30.34
C SER A 918 -4.90 -16.92 30.79
N GLU A 919 -4.11 -17.91 31.21
CA GLU A 919 -4.60 -19.18 31.78
C GLU A 919 -5.29 -19.00 33.14
N GLN A 920 -5.12 -17.84 33.77
CA GLN A 920 -5.74 -17.51 35.07
C GLN A 920 -7.04 -16.72 34.91
N ASP A 921 -7.30 -16.18 33.72
CA ASP A 921 -8.49 -15.38 33.49
C ASP A 921 -9.74 -16.28 33.57
N GLN A 922 -10.81 -15.73 34.13
CA GLN A 922 -12.12 -16.38 34.20
C GLN A 922 -13.22 -15.38 33.86
N GLY A 923 -14.17 -15.78 33.02
CA GLY A 923 -15.25 -14.88 32.64
C GLY A 923 -16.47 -15.57 32.04
N VAL A 924 -17.41 -14.74 31.58
CA VAL A 924 -18.69 -15.18 31.02
C VAL A 924 -18.94 -14.58 29.65
N ILE A 925 -19.50 -15.35 28.73
CA ILE A 925 -19.86 -14.89 27.38
C ILE A 925 -21.32 -15.24 27.13
N HIS A 926 -22.14 -14.23 26.87
CA HIS A 926 -23.53 -14.40 26.47
C HIS A 926 -23.66 -14.16 24.97
N LEU A 927 -23.94 -15.23 24.21
CA LEU A 927 -24.25 -15.17 22.79
C LEU A 927 -25.76 -15.04 22.63
N ILE A 928 -26.22 -13.84 22.31
CA ILE A 928 -27.63 -13.47 22.32
C ILE A 928 -28.14 -13.35 20.89
N ASP A 929 -28.52 -14.48 20.31
CA ASP A 929 -29.24 -14.58 19.04
C ASP A 929 -29.69 -16.05 18.85
N ASP A 930 -30.92 -16.28 18.40
CA ASP A 930 -31.44 -17.62 18.10
C ASP A 930 -30.57 -18.38 17.07
N ARG A 931 -29.89 -17.66 16.16
CA ARG A 931 -29.01 -18.27 15.15
C ARG A 931 -27.76 -18.92 15.72
N PHE A 932 -27.28 -18.57 16.92
CA PHE A 932 -26.14 -19.27 17.54
C PHE A 932 -26.46 -20.74 17.88
N MET A 933 -27.75 -21.11 17.85
CA MET A 933 -28.20 -22.48 18.02
C MET A 933 -28.14 -23.31 16.73
N ARG A 934 -28.01 -22.65 15.58
CA ARG A 934 -27.99 -23.35 14.28
C ARG A 934 -26.68 -24.14 14.13
N PRO A 935 -26.72 -25.41 13.66
CA PRO A 935 -25.52 -26.24 13.54
C PRO A 935 -24.40 -25.61 12.73
N GLU A 936 -24.74 -24.92 11.63
CA GLU A 936 -23.78 -24.25 10.75
C GLU A 936 -23.06 -23.09 11.45
N VAL A 937 -23.74 -22.35 12.33
CA VAL A 937 -23.13 -21.25 13.12
C VAL A 937 -22.33 -21.81 14.28
N ALA A 938 -22.86 -22.81 14.99
CA ALA A 938 -22.21 -23.41 16.15
C ALA A 938 -20.85 -24.04 15.81
N ARG A 939 -20.69 -24.62 14.60
CA ARG A 939 -19.43 -25.17 14.11
C ARG A 939 -18.34 -24.12 13.84
N LEU A 940 -18.72 -22.86 13.69
CA LEU A 940 -17.80 -21.75 13.46
C LEU A 940 -17.25 -21.13 14.77
N LEU A 941 -17.89 -21.43 15.90
CA LEU A 941 -17.41 -20.99 17.21
C LEU A 941 -16.14 -21.77 17.62
N PRO A 942 -15.27 -21.19 18.47
CA PRO A 942 -14.08 -21.86 18.96
C PRO A 942 -14.44 -23.22 19.59
N ARG A 943 -13.77 -24.29 19.16
CA ARG A 943 -14.08 -25.67 19.58
C ARG A 943 -13.95 -25.90 21.08
N TRP A 944 -13.08 -25.14 21.74
CA TRP A 944 -12.87 -25.22 23.19
C TRP A 944 -13.98 -24.52 23.99
N TRP A 945 -14.84 -23.71 23.34
CA TRP A 945 -16.06 -23.22 24.00
C TRP A 945 -17.02 -24.39 24.16
N SER A 946 -17.51 -24.61 25.38
CA SER A 946 -18.57 -25.58 25.67
C SER A 946 -19.89 -24.82 25.94
N PRO A 947 -20.55 -24.29 24.89
CA PRO A 947 -21.69 -23.40 25.08
C PRO A 947 -22.90 -24.14 25.66
N THR A 948 -23.41 -23.64 26.78
CA THR A 948 -24.68 -24.05 27.38
C THR A 948 -25.84 -23.27 26.73
N ASN A 949 -27.05 -23.83 26.81
CA ASN A 949 -28.26 -23.25 26.23
C ASN A 949 -29.17 -22.64 27.28
#